data_AF-A0A7S7PWQ6-F1
#
_entry.id   AF-A0A7S7PWQ6-F1
#
_cell.length_a   1.000
_cell.length_b   1.000
_cell.length_c   1.000
_cell.angle_alpha   90.00
_cell.angle_beta   90.00
_cell.angle_gamma   90.00
#
_symmetry.space_group_name_H-M   'P 1'
#
loop_
_entity.id
_entity.type
_entity.pdbx_description
1 polymer ?
#
loop_
_entity_poly.entity_id
_entity_poly.type
_entity_poly.pdbx_seq_one_letter_code
_entity_poly.pdbx_strand_id
1 'polypeptide(L)'
;MVIQSTMLAVPAAIATAFAAIENLPGPAVLSGVLAAAILAVGLFSTSSTLARFAKLLRPLFILALAAPVLWIALQVVPVPLRGFGNQIWATASAALEQPLAERFSVDVRETILALSHYNVVLAAALVTAVVALDKQRAAQVLYVLVSITATIGIFSIWRNGDQSGSPPAEYIWTGSTVAALGVLLSTAMAIRAVDQLWQPKRPPRLPTGPLAILTCAILSLIVSLAAVALCRGSTALIAVLLGATAILTVVAIRRWFFGLWGRAGVFATAAMLYVASFTFIPINRNTDLTMALSTQARAATERMLQDTHPIGTGAGTFVALLPIYGDVGMHAMRERPTAAAEIAVEMGRTFLCGLLIVTMISACILFGRALSRKHAYLYPALGAGASVSLTILAFAENSLFDLYASLLIAAVYGLAFAQSLPGTARDAESMELRQLTLAAGDRATAAQRIPSTRFASPWPLPRVALTMIGLLLAAQAAWMVSQSWPFCDRLSITPVAGSNEAWTSALRSRRETVTTTSGLTATKSDKATDLQAMGGATDLGALAAVLKYSPLRGDVWLVLAALSKQHRTTYDTTSLLKMSYYTAPNALNLIPMRLSVALGTDTAIKEPELQDLIRHDLKVAINSQIALRPAIVAAYQSASADGRAFAESSISELDPGYVQKLRSRVP
;
A
#
# COMPACT_ATOMS: atom_id res chain seq x y z
N MET A 1 9.01 3.91 32.51
CA MET A 1 8.61 4.93 31.53
C MET A 1 8.95 4.53 30.09
N VAL A 2 10.23 4.37 29.70
CA VAL A 2 10.62 4.01 28.31
C VAL A 2 9.98 2.72 27.77
N ILE A 3 9.79 1.73 28.63
CA ILE A 3 9.14 0.46 28.23
C ILE A 3 7.65 0.68 27.92
N GLN A 4 6.93 1.48 28.72
CA GLN A 4 5.51 1.78 28.48
C GLN A 4 5.34 2.63 27.20
N SER A 5 6.27 3.57 26.93
CA SER A 5 6.23 4.34 25.69
C SER A 5 6.47 3.47 24.44
N THR A 6 7.36 2.47 24.49
CA THR A 6 7.52 1.51 23.36
C THR A 6 6.29 0.63 23.12
N MET A 7 5.53 0.29 24.17
CA MET A 7 4.29 -0.47 24.02
C MET A 7 3.16 0.36 23.41
N LEU A 8 3.17 1.68 23.62
CA LEU A 8 2.22 2.60 23.01
C LEU A 8 2.58 2.96 21.57
N ALA A 9 3.79 2.66 21.09
CA ALA A 9 4.21 3.04 19.75
C ALA A 9 3.42 2.35 18.63
N VAL A 10 3.11 1.06 18.76
CA VAL A 10 2.32 0.31 17.78
C VAL A 10 0.86 0.80 17.71
N PRO A 11 0.12 0.93 18.83
CA PRO A 11 -1.20 1.54 18.80
C PRO A 11 -1.19 3.01 18.38
N ALA A 12 -0.18 3.79 18.76
CA ALA A 12 -0.02 5.17 18.28
C ALA A 12 0.26 5.21 16.78
N ALA A 13 1.04 4.28 16.23
CA ALA A 13 1.28 4.14 14.79
C ALA A 13 -0.03 3.77 14.05
N ILE A 14 -0.85 2.87 14.60
CA ILE A 14 -2.13 2.52 13.98
C ILE A 14 -3.15 3.67 14.12
N ALA A 15 -3.19 4.37 15.25
CA ALA A 15 -4.05 5.54 15.46
C ALA A 15 -3.63 6.73 14.58
N THR A 16 -2.33 6.97 14.40
CA THR A 16 -1.82 7.98 13.47
C THR A 16 -2.06 7.59 12.03
N ALA A 17 -1.95 6.31 11.65
CA ALA A 17 -2.35 5.84 10.32
C ALA A 17 -3.86 6.00 10.08
N PHE A 18 -4.68 5.90 11.13
CA PHE A 18 -6.13 6.17 11.05
C PHE A 18 -6.43 7.67 10.93
N ALA A 19 -5.76 8.52 11.72
CA ALA A 19 -5.90 9.98 11.64
C ALA A 19 -5.28 10.58 10.36
N ALA A 20 -4.28 9.92 9.77
CA ALA A 20 -3.65 10.27 8.50
C ALA A 20 -4.60 10.20 7.30
N ILE A 21 -5.71 9.46 7.43
CA ILE A 21 -6.78 9.43 6.43
C ILE A 21 -7.37 10.83 6.21
N GLU A 22 -7.23 11.75 7.18
CA GLU A 22 -7.80 13.09 7.15
C GLU A 22 -6.77 14.22 6.84
N ASN A 23 -5.44 13.98 6.90
CA ASN A 23 -4.44 15.05 6.74
C ASN A 23 -3.11 14.63 6.07
N LEU A 24 -2.57 15.54 5.23
CA LEU A 24 -1.41 15.36 4.33
C LEU A 24 -0.04 14.93 4.92
N PRO A 25 0.34 15.15 6.21
CA PRO A 25 1.66 14.69 6.70
C PRO A 25 1.66 13.25 7.25
N GLY A 26 0.57 12.50 7.10
CA GLY A 26 0.36 11.20 7.76
C GLY A 26 1.49 10.16 7.67
N PRO A 27 2.04 9.84 6.47
CA PRO A 27 3.07 8.82 6.31
C PRO A 27 4.43 9.22 6.95
N ALA A 28 4.76 10.50 6.91
CA ALA A 28 6.02 11.02 7.46
C ALA A 28 6.02 10.98 8.99
N VAL A 29 4.90 11.39 9.61
CA VAL A 29 4.70 11.32 11.06
C VAL A 29 4.74 9.86 11.53
N LEU A 30 4.08 8.96 10.81
CA LEU A 30 4.09 7.52 11.10
C LEU A 30 5.51 6.94 11.05
N SER A 31 6.28 7.27 10.01
CA SER A 31 7.69 6.86 9.90
C SER A 31 8.52 7.40 11.07
N GLY A 32 8.31 8.66 11.47
CA GLY A 32 8.99 9.26 12.63
C GLY A 32 8.66 8.57 13.96
N VAL A 33 7.39 8.26 14.22
CA VAL A 33 6.94 7.55 15.43
C VAL A 33 7.57 6.16 15.52
N LEU A 34 7.59 5.41 14.41
CA LEU A 34 8.19 4.07 14.36
C LEU A 34 9.73 4.12 14.42
N ALA A 35 10.37 5.12 13.83
CA ALA A 35 11.81 5.35 13.97
C ALA A 35 12.19 5.54 15.44
N ALA A 36 11.47 6.42 16.15
CA ALA A 36 11.68 6.65 17.58
C ALA A 36 11.45 5.38 18.40
N ALA A 37 10.44 4.58 18.06
CA ALA A 37 10.16 3.31 18.72
C ALA A 37 11.28 2.28 18.51
N ILE A 38 11.79 2.12 17.29
CA ILE A 38 12.89 1.19 16.99
C ILE A 38 14.18 1.62 17.66
N LEU A 39 14.50 2.92 17.64
CA LEU A 39 15.66 3.47 18.34
C LEU A 39 15.56 3.24 19.85
N ALA A 40 14.41 3.50 20.45
CA ALA A 40 14.18 3.22 21.85
C ALA A 40 14.33 1.72 22.17
N VAL A 41 13.80 0.84 21.32
CA VAL A 41 13.97 -0.61 21.48
C VAL A 41 15.44 -1.02 21.35
N GLY A 42 16.19 -0.50 20.38
CA GLY A 42 17.61 -0.82 20.19
C GLY A 42 18.49 -0.37 21.36
N LEU A 43 18.26 0.86 21.84
CA LEU A 43 19.06 1.49 22.90
C LEU A 43 18.74 0.95 24.29
N PHE A 44 17.45 0.75 24.62
CA PHE A 44 17.00 0.45 25.98
C PHE A 44 16.67 -1.04 26.21
N SER A 45 16.76 -1.91 25.19
CA SER A 45 16.57 -3.35 25.39
C SER A 45 17.73 -4.01 26.11
N THR A 46 17.40 -4.95 27.01
CA THR A 46 18.39 -5.75 27.74
C THR A 46 19.11 -6.74 26.82
N SER A 47 20.35 -7.07 27.13
CA SER A 47 21.15 -8.01 26.31
C SER A 47 20.48 -9.39 26.17
N SER A 48 19.68 -9.81 27.16
CA SER A 48 18.96 -11.08 27.15
C SER A 48 17.72 -11.08 26.24
N THR A 49 17.05 -9.95 26.04
CA THR A 49 15.96 -9.84 25.05
C THR A 49 16.54 -9.79 23.64
N LEU A 50 17.63 -9.06 23.44
CA LEU A 50 18.34 -8.98 22.15
C LEU A 50 18.91 -10.34 21.73
N ALA A 51 19.44 -11.14 22.66
CA ALA A 51 19.90 -12.51 22.36
C ALA A 51 18.75 -13.44 21.93
N ARG A 52 17.57 -13.30 22.55
CA ARG A 52 16.36 -14.03 22.11
C ARG A 52 15.87 -13.55 20.75
N PHE A 53 15.89 -12.24 20.51
CA PHE A 53 15.55 -11.66 19.22
C PHE A 53 16.49 -12.14 18.11
N ALA A 54 17.80 -12.25 18.37
CA ALA A 54 18.75 -12.81 17.42
C ALA A 54 18.44 -14.26 17.02
N LYS A 55 17.85 -15.06 17.93
CA LYS A 55 17.37 -16.42 17.59
C LYS A 55 16.18 -16.40 16.60
N LEU A 56 15.44 -15.29 16.51
CA LEU A 56 14.36 -15.09 15.54
C LEU A 56 14.90 -14.77 14.16
N LEU A 57 15.94 -13.93 14.10
CA LEU A 57 16.67 -13.51 12.92
C LEU A 57 17.60 -14.63 12.39
N ARG A 58 17.04 -15.83 12.18
CA ARG A 58 17.73 -16.88 11.41
C ARG A 58 17.92 -16.40 9.97
N PRO A 59 18.97 -16.88 9.26
CA PRO A 59 19.29 -16.40 7.91
C PRO A 59 18.10 -16.52 6.94
N LEU A 60 17.29 -17.56 7.06
CA LEU A 60 16.07 -17.72 6.24
C LEU A 60 15.02 -16.64 6.52
N PHE A 61 14.87 -16.23 7.78
CA PHE A 61 13.92 -15.17 8.16
C PHE A 61 14.43 -13.80 7.73
N ILE A 62 15.74 -13.55 7.85
CA ILE A 62 16.38 -12.34 7.30
C ILE A 62 16.18 -12.27 5.80
N LEU A 63 16.43 -13.38 5.08
CA LEU A 63 16.24 -13.45 3.64
C LEU A 63 14.77 -13.17 3.25
N ALA A 64 13.81 -13.73 3.98
CA ALA A 64 12.39 -13.50 3.72
C ALA A 64 11.97 -12.03 3.95
N LEU A 65 12.54 -11.34 4.94
CA LEU A 65 12.28 -9.92 5.21
C LEU A 65 13.05 -8.99 4.24
N ALA A 66 14.24 -9.38 3.81
CA ALA A 66 15.08 -8.58 2.92
C ALA A 66 14.67 -8.73 1.45
N ALA A 67 14.09 -9.88 1.06
CA ALA A 67 13.75 -10.16 -0.34
C ALA A 67 12.85 -9.09 -0.98
N PRO A 68 11.76 -8.60 -0.36
CA PRO A 68 10.97 -7.52 -0.94
C PRO A 68 11.74 -6.21 -1.06
N VAL A 69 12.57 -5.85 -0.08
CA VAL A 69 13.41 -4.65 -0.14
C VAL A 69 14.39 -4.73 -1.30
N LEU A 70 15.07 -5.87 -1.45
CA LEU A 70 16.04 -6.12 -2.51
C LEU A 70 15.34 -6.14 -3.88
N TRP A 71 14.14 -6.70 -3.97
CA TRP A 71 13.35 -6.73 -5.20
C TRP A 71 12.91 -5.32 -5.64
N ILE A 72 12.36 -4.53 -4.71
CA ILE A 72 11.93 -3.15 -5.00
C ILE A 72 13.16 -2.28 -5.32
N ALA A 73 14.27 -2.45 -4.60
CA ALA A 73 15.51 -1.75 -4.90
C ALA A 73 16.04 -2.10 -6.30
N LEU A 74 15.98 -3.38 -6.70
CA LEU A 74 16.35 -3.83 -8.04
C LEU A 74 15.50 -3.18 -9.14
N GLN A 75 14.21 -2.90 -8.87
CA GLN A 75 13.34 -2.22 -9.83
C GLN A 75 13.73 -0.75 -10.08
N VAL A 76 14.36 -0.10 -9.10
CA VAL A 76 14.77 1.32 -9.16
C VAL A 76 16.15 1.53 -9.79
N VAL A 77 17.04 0.53 -9.67
CA VAL A 77 18.42 0.58 -10.16
C VAL A 77 18.45 0.62 -11.69
N PRO A 78 19.29 1.48 -12.31
CA PRO A 78 19.45 1.53 -13.76
C PRO A 78 19.94 0.18 -14.30
N VAL A 79 19.31 -0.30 -15.37
CA VAL A 79 19.62 -1.62 -15.93
C VAL A 79 20.93 -1.53 -16.74
N PRO A 80 21.93 -2.37 -16.45
CA PRO A 80 23.21 -2.34 -17.16
C PRO A 80 23.13 -2.88 -18.59
N LEU A 81 22.10 -3.68 -18.89
CA LEU A 81 21.85 -4.31 -20.19
C LEU A 81 20.73 -3.55 -20.91
N ARG A 82 21.07 -2.88 -22.01
CA ARG A 82 20.10 -2.16 -22.87
C ARG A 82 19.03 -3.12 -23.39
N GLY A 83 17.77 -2.70 -23.35
CA GLY A 83 16.62 -3.43 -23.90
C GLY A 83 15.80 -4.24 -22.90
N PHE A 84 16.21 -4.31 -21.63
CA PHE A 84 15.42 -4.97 -20.57
C PHE A 84 14.59 -3.98 -19.74
N GLY A 85 14.82 -2.68 -19.86
CA GLY A 85 14.03 -1.64 -19.18
C GLY A 85 12.76 -1.27 -19.94
N ASN A 86 11.86 -0.54 -19.28
CA ASN A 86 10.63 -0.08 -19.92
C ASN A 86 10.94 0.96 -21.01
N GLN A 87 10.27 0.82 -22.15
CA GLN A 87 10.42 1.72 -23.30
C GLN A 87 10.04 3.17 -22.97
N ILE A 88 9.24 3.41 -21.93
CA ILE A 88 8.86 4.76 -21.48
C ILE A 88 10.08 5.64 -21.15
N TRP A 89 11.19 5.05 -20.71
CA TRP A 89 12.40 5.80 -20.39
C TRP A 89 13.10 6.28 -21.65
N ALA A 90 13.08 5.49 -22.72
CA ALA A 90 13.62 5.86 -24.01
C ALA A 90 12.78 6.96 -24.68
N THR A 91 11.44 6.84 -24.60
CA THR A 91 10.53 7.85 -25.15
C THR A 91 10.65 9.16 -24.36
N ALA A 92 10.63 9.12 -23.02
CA ALA A 92 10.84 10.31 -22.19
C ALA A 92 12.21 10.95 -22.41
N SER A 93 13.26 10.16 -22.65
CA SER A 93 14.61 10.64 -22.94
C SER A 93 14.64 11.46 -24.24
N ALA A 94 13.94 10.98 -25.26
CA ALA A 94 13.80 11.69 -26.54
C ALA A 94 13.03 13.01 -26.38
N ALA A 95 11.91 13.02 -25.65
CA ALA A 95 11.11 14.24 -25.46
C ALA A 95 11.77 15.29 -24.54
N LEU A 96 12.60 14.87 -23.58
CA LEU A 96 13.36 15.79 -22.71
C LEU A 96 14.74 16.17 -23.29
N GLU A 97 15.12 15.61 -24.44
CA GLU A 97 16.44 15.77 -25.06
C GLU A 97 17.61 15.48 -24.09
N GLN A 98 17.40 14.53 -23.16
CA GLN A 98 18.35 14.19 -22.11
C GLN A 98 18.48 12.69 -21.97
N PRO A 99 19.70 12.14 -21.81
CA PRO A 99 19.88 10.69 -21.65
C PRO A 99 19.30 10.24 -20.30
N LEU A 100 18.21 9.48 -20.35
CA LEU A 100 17.66 8.79 -19.17
C LEU A 100 18.11 7.34 -19.17
N ALA A 101 18.51 6.85 -17.99
CA ALA A 101 18.86 5.44 -17.84
C ALA A 101 17.59 4.58 -17.87
N GLU A 102 17.64 3.48 -18.62
CA GLU A 102 16.57 2.47 -18.64
C GLU A 102 16.42 1.83 -17.25
N ARG A 103 15.16 1.65 -16.81
CA ARG A 103 14.81 1.05 -15.51
C ARG A 103 13.64 0.07 -15.66
N PHE A 104 13.55 -0.90 -14.76
CA PHE A 104 12.43 -1.85 -14.68
C PHE A 104 11.16 -1.23 -14.08
N SER A 105 11.31 -0.25 -13.18
CA SER A 105 10.16 0.52 -12.74
C SER A 105 9.73 1.51 -13.82
N VAL A 106 8.42 1.63 -14.04
CA VAL A 106 7.83 2.65 -14.92
C VAL A 106 7.77 4.02 -14.20
N ASP A 107 7.72 4.02 -12.86
CA ASP A 107 7.75 5.25 -12.03
C ASP A 107 8.63 5.07 -10.79
N VAL A 108 9.75 5.81 -10.73
CA VAL A 108 10.71 5.73 -9.61
C VAL A 108 10.14 6.35 -8.34
N ARG A 109 9.27 7.36 -8.45
CA ARG A 109 8.68 8.02 -7.29
C ARG A 109 7.75 7.06 -6.56
N GLU A 110 6.80 6.46 -7.28
CA GLU A 110 5.82 5.56 -6.69
C GLU A 110 6.48 4.31 -6.09
N THR A 111 7.52 3.79 -6.74
CA THR A 111 8.33 2.68 -6.19
C THR A 111 9.08 3.04 -4.92
N ILE A 112 9.65 4.24 -4.82
CA ILE A 112 10.30 4.72 -3.58
C ILE A 112 9.26 4.91 -2.47
N LEU A 113 8.07 5.42 -2.80
CA LEU A 113 6.97 5.54 -1.83
C LEU A 113 6.49 4.17 -1.36
N ALA A 114 6.32 3.20 -2.25
CA ALA A 114 5.98 1.83 -1.89
C ALA A 114 7.08 1.18 -1.01
N LEU A 115 8.36 1.42 -1.31
CA LEU A 115 9.48 1.00 -0.47
C LEU A 115 9.40 1.62 0.93
N SER A 116 9.05 2.92 1.00
CA SER A 116 8.91 3.65 2.26
C SER A 116 7.79 3.07 3.13
N HIS A 117 6.66 2.70 2.52
CA HIS A 117 5.54 2.03 3.16
C HIS A 117 5.95 0.64 3.65
N TYR A 118 6.63 -0.15 2.81
CA TYR A 118 7.15 -1.45 3.21
C TYR A 118 8.07 -1.36 4.43
N ASN A 119 8.99 -0.39 4.46
CA ASN A 119 9.89 -0.17 5.59
C ASN A 119 9.13 0.16 6.89
N VAL A 120 8.08 0.98 6.80
CA VAL A 120 7.19 1.31 7.92
C VAL A 120 6.46 0.07 8.45
N VAL A 121 5.94 -0.77 7.56
CA VAL A 121 5.25 -2.02 7.91
C VAL A 121 6.21 -3.03 8.53
N LEU A 122 7.41 -3.18 7.96
CA LEU A 122 8.48 -4.01 8.49
C LEU A 122 8.91 -3.53 9.88
N ALA A 123 9.07 -2.22 10.05
CA ALA A 123 9.41 -1.61 11.31
C ALA A 123 8.38 -1.93 12.41
N ALA A 124 7.09 -1.79 12.09
CA ALA A 124 6.00 -2.14 12.99
C ALA A 124 6.08 -3.63 13.41
N ALA A 125 6.28 -4.55 12.45
CA ALA A 125 6.42 -5.98 12.75
C ALA A 125 7.61 -6.26 13.70
N LEU A 126 8.76 -5.63 13.48
CA LEU A 126 9.96 -5.80 14.32
C LEU A 126 9.76 -5.24 15.72
N VAL A 127 9.17 -4.04 15.84
CA VAL A 127 8.84 -3.44 17.15
C VAL A 127 7.86 -4.34 17.90
N THR A 128 6.77 -4.77 17.26
CA THR A 128 5.81 -5.67 17.88
C THR A 128 6.48 -6.98 18.29
N ALA A 129 7.37 -7.53 17.46
CA ALA A 129 8.08 -8.76 17.78
C ALA A 129 8.96 -8.60 19.03
N VAL A 130 9.75 -7.53 19.15
CA VAL A 130 10.60 -7.32 20.33
C VAL A 130 9.77 -7.09 21.58
N VAL A 131 8.71 -6.27 21.50
CA VAL A 131 7.79 -6.01 22.61
C VAL A 131 7.09 -7.30 23.06
N ALA A 132 6.68 -8.13 22.10
CA ALA A 132 6.00 -9.39 22.36
C ALA A 132 6.92 -10.54 22.80
N LEU A 133 8.24 -10.35 22.96
CA LEU A 133 9.13 -11.39 23.52
C LEU A 133 8.83 -11.71 24.99
N ASP A 134 8.23 -10.75 25.71
CA ASP A 134 7.75 -10.93 27.07
C ASP A 134 6.29 -11.43 27.04
N LYS A 135 5.98 -12.47 27.83
CA LYS A 135 4.66 -13.09 27.87
C LYS A 135 3.58 -12.14 28.40
N GLN A 136 3.92 -11.31 29.39
CA GLN A 136 2.97 -10.32 29.92
C GLN A 136 2.70 -9.21 28.91
N ARG A 137 3.71 -8.85 28.11
CA ARG A 137 3.58 -7.80 27.09
C ARG A 137 2.85 -8.30 25.85
N ALA A 138 3.13 -9.52 25.41
CA ALA A 138 2.38 -10.17 24.33
C ALA A 138 0.87 -10.21 24.61
N ALA A 139 0.51 -10.38 25.88
CA ALA A 139 -0.87 -10.30 26.31
C ALA A 139 -1.51 -8.93 26.11
N GLN A 140 -0.80 -7.88 26.52
CA GLN A 140 -1.25 -6.50 26.38
C GLN A 140 -1.35 -6.10 24.91
N VAL A 141 -0.38 -6.49 24.08
CA VAL A 141 -0.42 -6.28 22.63
C VAL A 141 -1.66 -6.91 22.01
N LEU A 142 -2.00 -8.16 22.38
CA LEU A 142 -3.22 -8.81 21.91
C LEU A 142 -4.47 -8.01 22.30
N TYR A 143 -4.55 -7.52 23.54
CA TYR A 143 -5.71 -6.75 24.01
C TYR A 143 -5.86 -5.41 23.29
N VAL A 144 -4.74 -4.71 23.08
CA VAL A 144 -4.71 -3.47 22.32
C VAL A 144 -5.15 -3.71 20.87
N LEU A 145 -4.66 -4.78 20.23
CA LEU A 145 -4.98 -5.07 18.85
C LEU A 145 -6.48 -5.40 18.67
N VAL A 146 -7.05 -6.18 19.58
CA VAL A 146 -8.51 -6.47 19.61
C VAL A 146 -9.31 -5.17 19.77
N SER A 147 -8.91 -4.29 20.68
CA SER A 147 -9.57 -2.99 20.89
C SER A 147 -9.52 -2.11 19.63
N ILE A 148 -8.38 -2.06 18.94
CA ILE A 148 -8.24 -1.34 17.67
C ILE A 148 -9.15 -1.94 16.59
N THR A 149 -9.15 -3.27 16.41
CA THR A 149 -10.02 -3.89 15.41
C THR A 149 -11.51 -3.70 15.73
N ALA A 150 -11.87 -3.67 17.02
CA ALA A 150 -13.24 -3.41 17.47
C ALA A 150 -13.67 -1.97 17.18
N THR A 151 -12.83 -0.99 17.49
CA THR A 151 -13.14 0.44 17.21
C THR A 151 -13.29 0.70 15.71
N ILE A 152 -12.39 0.13 14.89
CA ILE A 152 -12.49 0.18 13.44
C ILE A 152 -13.77 -0.53 12.95
N GLY A 153 -14.12 -1.69 13.54
CA GLY A 153 -15.35 -2.41 13.24
C GLY A 153 -16.63 -1.67 13.65
N ILE A 154 -16.62 -0.86 14.72
CA ILE A 154 -17.77 -0.01 15.09
C ILE A 154 -17.92 1.13 14.09
N PHE A 155 -16.80 1.80 13.76
CA PHE A 155 -16.78 2.89 12.78
C PHE A 155 -17.30 2.43 11.41
N SER A 156 -16.94 1.21 11.00
CA SER A 156 -17.49 0.51 9.83
C SER A 156 -19.00 0.53 9.75
N ILE A 157 -19.61 0.09 10.85
CA ILE A 157 -21.05 -0.18 10.92
C ILE A 157 -21.77 1.16 10.96
N TRP A 158 -21.25 2.10 11.73
CA TRP A 158 -21.79 3.46 11.84
C TRP A 158 -21.84 4.16 10.47
N ARG A 159 -20.72 4.18 9.73
CA ARG A 159 -20.66 4.84 8.41
C ARG A 159 -21.57 4.18 7.37
N ASN A 160 -21.78 2.86 7.47
CA ASN A 160 -22.67 2.15 6.56
C ASN A 160 -24.15 2.48 6.81
N GLY A 161 -24.51 2.89 8.03
CA GLY A 161 -25.88 3.31 8.40
C GLY A 161 -26.27 4.71 7.93
N ASP A 162 -25.30 5.58 7.62
CA ASP A 162 -25.51 7.00 7.32
C ASP A 162 -25.69 7.30 5.81
N GLN A 163 -26.09 6.32 5.01
CA GLN A 163 -26.25 6.43 3.55
C GLN A 163 -27.41 7.34 3.08
N SER A 164 -28.02 8.17 3.95
CA SER A 164 -29.12 9.07 3.57
C SER A 164 -28.68 10.44 3.02
N GLY A 165 -27.40 10.82 3.20
CA GLY A 165 -26.86 12.06 2.65
C GLY A 165 -25.54 11.80 1.93
N SER A 166 -25.53 11.86 0.61
CA SER A 166 -24.33 11.71 -0.24
C SER A 166 -23.25 12.76 0.07
N PRO A 167 -22.02 12.38 0.50
CA PRO A 167 -20.81 13.12 0.19
C PRO A 167 -20.05 12.42 -0.97
N PRO A 168 -19.14 13.13 -1.67
CA PRO A 168 -18.47 12.60 -2.85
C PRO A 168 -17.61 11.38 -2.53
N ALA A 169 -17.59 10.46 -3.49
CA ALA A 169 -17.01 9.13 -3.45
C ALA A 169 -15.47 9.13 -3.48
N GLU A 170 -14.80 9.70 -2.45
CA GLU A 170 -13.34 9.82 -2.47
C GLU A 170 -12.58 8.76 -1.64
N TYR A 171 -13.24 8.00 -0.75
CA TYR A 171 -12.58 6.87 -0.08
C TYR A 171 -13.60 5.84 0.47
N ILE A 172 -14.00 4.87 -0.37
CA ILE A 172 -14.80 3.73 0.09
C ILE A 172 -13.88 2.83 0.92
N TRP A 173 -14.03 2.93 2.23
CA TRP A 173 -13.32 2.13 3.22
C TRP A 173 -13.82 0.68 3.17
N THR A 174 -12.94 -0.25 2.76
CA THR A 174 -13.21 -1.70 2.73
C THR A 174 -12.54 -2.35 3.92
N GLY A 175 -13.15 -2.22 5.11
CA GLY A 175 -12.61 -2.76 6.36
C GLY A 175 -12.66 -4.27 6.54
N SER A 176 -12.83 -5.02 5.46
CA SER A 176 -12.99 -6.47 5.45
C SER A 176 -11.77 -7.23 5.99
N THR A 177 -10.55 -6.84 5.61
CA THR A 177 -9.28 -7.41 6.15
C THR A 177 -9.14 -7.15 7.64
N VAL A 178 -9.48 -5.95 8.09
CA VAL A 178 -9.44 -5.56 9.50
C VAL A 178 -10.47 -6.33 10.31
N ALA A 179 -11.70 -6.45 9.79
CA ALA A 179 -12.77 -7.19 10.42
C ALA A 179 -12.41 -8.69 10.47
N ALA A 180 -11.81 -9.25 9.43
CA ALA A 180 -11.31 -10.61 9.40
C ALA A 180 -10.23 -10.87 10.47
N LEU A 181 -9.23 -9.99 10.58
CA LEU A 181 -8.24 -10.06 11.64
C LEU A 181 -8.86 -9.86 13.03
N GLY A 182 -9.86 -8.99 13.15
CA GLY A 182 -10.63 -8.77 14.38
C GLY A 182 -11.33 -10.04 14.87
N VAL A 183 -11.93 -10.82 13.96
CA VAL A 183 -12.51 -12.14 14.30
C VAL A 183 -11.44 -13.11 14.79
N LEU A 184 -10.30 -13.22 14.10
CA LEU A 184 -9.21 -14.12 14.50
C LEU A 184 -8.60 -13.74 15.86
N LEU A 185 -8.36 -12.45 16.08
CA LEU A 185 -7.83 -11.89 17.31
C LEU A 185 -8.79 -12.07 18.49
N SER A 186 -10.08 -11.80 18.28
CA SER A 186 -11.14 -12.00 19.28
C SER A 186 -11.29 -13.48 19.64
N THR A 187 -11.21 -14.37 18.65
CA THR A 187 -11.22 -15.82 18.85
C THR A 187 -10.04 -16.26 19.73
N ALA A 188 -8.83 -15.77 19.43
CA ALA A 188 -7.66 -16.05 20.24
C ALA A 188 -7.82 -15.51 21.67
N MET A 189 -8.29 -14.27 21.83
CA MET A 189 -8.55 -13.65 23.13
C MET A 189 -9.56 -14.46 23.97
N ALA A 190 -10.66 -14.90 23.35
CA ALA A 190 -11.68 -15.72 24.00
C ALA A 190 -11.12 -17.07 24.49
N ILE A 191 -10.37 -17.79 23.63
CA ILE A 191 -9.72 -19.06 24.01
C ILE A 191 -8.78 -18.84 25.20
N ARG A 192 -8.03 -17.73 25.21
CA ARG A 192 -7.13 -17.41 26.31
C ARG A 192 -7.85 -17.12 27.61
N ALA A 193 -8.94 -16.35 27.56
CA ALA A 193 -9.76 -16.04 28.74
C ALA A 193 -10.38 -17.31 29.33
N VAL A 194 -10.85 -18.21 28.46
CA VAL A 194 -11.31 -19.55 28.82
C VAL A 194 -10.20 -20.34 29.50
N ASP A 195 -9.02 -20.47 28.88
CA ASP A 195 -7.88 -21.18 29.47
C ASP A 195 -7.47 -20.63 30.86
N GLN A 196 -7.63 -19.32 31.09
CA GLN A 196 -7.40 -18.69 32.40
C GLN A 196 -8.46 -19.06 33.44
N LEU A 197 -9.72 -19.21 33.03
CA LEU A 197 -10.81 -19.67 33.91
C LEU A 197 -10.63 -21.14 34.32
N TRP A 198 -10.08 -21.97 33.43
CA TRP A 198 -9.89 -23.41 33.68
C TRP A 198 -8.61 -23.75 34.46
N GLN A 199 -7.65 -22.83 34.65
CA GLN A 199 -6.42 -23.14 35.39
C GLN A 199 -6.63 -22.98 36.92
N PRO A 200 -6.56 -24.08 37.70
CA PRO A 200 -6.67 -24.01 39.16
C PRO A 200 -5.32 -23.57 39.74
N LYS A 201 -5.06 -22.25 39.81
CA LYS A 201 -3.90 -21.73 40.56
C LYS A 201 -4.31 -20.61 41.51
N ARG A 202 -4.43 -21.00 42.80
CA ARG A 202 -4.59 -20.22 44.05
C ARG A 202 -5.73 -19.19 44.09
N PRO A 203 -6.42 -19.05 45.24
CA PRO A 203 -7.63 -18.24 45.34
C PRO A 203 -7.35 -16.78 44.95
N PRO A 204 -8.04 -16.24 43.93
CA PRO A 204 -7.92 -14.83 43.60
C PRO A 204 -8.64 -13.98 44.65
N ARG A 205 -8.03 -12.88 45.08
CA ARG A 205 -8.78 -11.74 45.60
C ARG A 205 -9.56 -11.15 44.40
N LEU A 206 -10.82 -11.57 44.29
CA LEU A 206 -11.84 -11.25 43.28
C LEU A 206 -11.70 -11.93 41.88
N PRO A 207 -12.71 -12.73 41.45
CA PRO A 207 -12.75 -13.42 40.15
C PRO A 207 -13.27 -12.57 38.97
N THR A 208 -13.40 -11.25 39.12
CA THR A 208 -14.04 -10.37 38.11
C THR A 208 -13.20 -10.13 36.85
N GLY A 209 -11.88 -10.28 36.93
CA GLY A 209 -10.96 -10.03 35.82
C GLY A 209 -11.16 -10.91 34.58
N PRO A 210 -11.08 -12.26 34.66
CA PRO A 210 -11.16 -13.12 33.49
C PRO A 210 -12.55 -13.16 32.84
N LEU A 211 -13.62 -13.02 33.61
CA LEU A 211 -14.98 -12.92 33.09
C LEU A 211 -15.20 -11.64 32.28
N ALA A 212 -14.70 -10.50 32.76
CA ALA A 212 -14.77 -9.24 32.01
C ALA A 212 -13.96 -9.28 30.70
N ILE A 213 -12.81 -9.98 30.69
CA ILE A 213 -12.02 -10.18 29.46
C ILE A 213 -12.79 -11.05 28.46
N LEU A 214 -13.46 -12.11 28.94
CA LEU A 214 -14.25 -13.00 28.09
C LEU A 214 -15.45 -12.26 27.47
N THR A 215 -16.20 -11.49 28.26
CA THR A 215 -17.35 -10.71 27.74
C THR A 215 -16.89 -9.67 26.71
N CYS A 216 -15.77 -8.98 26.97
CA CYS A 216 -15.18 -8.04 26.01
C CYS A 216 -14.74 -8.75 24.70
N ALA A 217 -14.13 -9.93 24.80
CA ALA A 217 -13.74 -10.72 23.64
C ALA A 217 -14.95 -11.15 22.79
N ILE A 218 -16.04 -11.58 23.43
CA ILE A 218 -17.27 -11.99 22.76
C ILE A 218 -17.94 -10.78 22.08
N LEU A 219 -18.04 -9.64 22.76
CA LEU A 219 -18.58 -8.40 22.17
C LEU A 219 -17.77 -7.97 20.96
N SER A 220 -16.44 -7.99 21.05
CA SER A 220 -15.55 -7.66 19.93
C SER A 220 -15.69 -8.65 18.78
N LEU A 221 -15.88 -9.94 19.07
CA LEU A 221 -16.14 -10.98 18.07
C LEU A 221 -17.44 -10.72 17.32
N ILE A 222 -18.53 -10.39 18.04
CA ILE A 222 -19.84 -10.09 17.44
C ILE A 222 -19.75 -8.87 16.52
N VAL A 223 -19.12 -7.79 16.99
CA VAL A 223 -18.91 -6.57 16.19
C VAL A 223 -18.09 -6.87 14.93
N SER A 224 -16.99 -7.61 15.07
CA SER A 224 -16.12 -7.95 13.95
C SER A 224 -16.84 -8.85 12.93
N LEU A 225 -17.61 -9.83 13.40
CA LEU A 225 -18.39 -10.72 12.55
C LEU A 225 -19.51 -9.96 11.81
N ALA A 226 -20.20 -9.04 12.49
CA ALA A 226 -21.19 -8.16 11.87
C ALA A 226 -20.55 -7.27 10.80
N ALA A 227 -19.37 -6.71 11.06
CA ALA A 227 -18.63 -5.93 10.07
C ALA A 227 -18.24 -6.75 8.84
N VAL A 228 -17.79 -8.01 9.00
CA VAL A 228 -17.54 -8.92 7.87
C VAL A 228 -18.83 -9.27 7.12
N ALA A 229 -19.93 -9.55 7.81
CA ALA A 229 -21.20 -9.89 7.18
C ALA A 229 -21.80 -8.73 6.38
N LEU A 230 -21.53 -7.49 6.78
CA LEU A 230 -21.91 -6.29 6.03
C LEU A 230 -21.02 -6.04 4.79
N CYS A 231 -19.83 -6.65 4.73
CA CYS A 231 -19.02 -6.66 3.52
C CYS A 231 -19.67 -7.62 2.51
N ARG A 232 -20.06 -7.12 1.33
CA ARG A 232 -20.84 -7.85 0.31
C ARG A 232 -20.13 -9.08 -0.34
N GLY A 233 -19.00 -9.56 0.19
CA GLY A 233 -18.22 -10.67 -0.35
C GLY A 233 -18.34 -11.97 0.46
N SER A 234 -18.88 -13.02 -0.13
CA SER A 234 -18.92 -14.38 0.47
C SER A 234 -17.52 -14.96 0.71
N THR A 235 -16.54 -14.52 -0.09
CA THR A 235 -15.12 -14.93 0.00
C THR A 235 -14.46 -14.49 1.30
N ALA A 236 -14.78 -13.29 1.82
CA ALA A 236 -14.25 -12.80 3.09
C ALA A 236 -14.71 -13.67 4.27
N LEU A 237 -15.99 -14.06 4.29
CA LEU A 237 -16.54 -14.98 5.30
C LEU A 237 -15.85 -16.34 5.25
N ILE A 238 -15.65 -16.90 4.04
CA ILE A 238 -14.94 -18.17 3.86
C ILE A 238 -13.50 -18.07 4.37
N ALA A 239 -12.78 -16.99 4.03
CA ALA A 239 -11.42 -16.74 4.49
C ALA A 239 -11.33 -16.66 6.03
N VAL A 240 -12.31 -16.01 6.68
CA VAL A 240 -12.37 -15.90 8.14
C VAL A 240 -12.67 -17.24 8.79
N LEU A 241 -13.65 -17.99 8.27
CA LEU A 241 -13.99 -19.32 8.76
C LEU A 241 -12.80 -20.28 8.65
N LEU A 242 -12.05 -20.22 7.56
CA LEU A 242 -10.83 -21.03 7.37
C LEU A 242 -9.71 -20.65 8.35
N GLY A 243 -9.49 -19.35 8.58
CA GLY A 243 -8.53 -18.90 9.58
C GLY A 243 -8.92 -19.31 11.01
N ALA A 244 -10.21 -19.16 11.36
CA ALA A 244 -10.73 -19.50 12.69
C ALA A 244 -10.71 -21.02 12.94
N THR A 245 -11.08 -21.80 11.94
CA THR A 245 -10.98 -23.27 12.00
C THR A 245 -9.53 -23.71 12.19
N ALA A 246 -8.55 -23.12 11.49
CA ALA A 246 -7.14 -23.43 11.71
C ALA A 246 -6.69 -23.21 13.17
N ILE A 247 -7.15 -22.14 13.83
CA ILE A 247 -6.88 -21.88 15.26
C ILE A 247 -7.55 -22.95 16.13
N LEU A 248 -8.84 -23.23 15.89
CA LEU A 248 -9.61 -24.21 16.65
C LEU A 248 -9.06 -25.64 16.49
N THR A 249 -8.58 -26.00 15.31
CA THR A 249 -7.93 -27.29 15.04
C THR A 249 -6.70 -27.48 15.94
N VAL A 250 -5.85 -26.46 16.07
CA VAL A 250 -4.70 -26.52 16.99
C VAL A 250 -5.15 -26.71 18.44
N VAL A 251 -6.19 -25.98 18.87
CA VAL A 251 -6.74 -26.10 20.23
C VAL A 251 -7.31 -27.50 20.46
N ALA A 252 -8.11 -28.01 19.54
CA ALA A 252 -8.73 -29.32 19.61
C ALA A 252 -7.69 -30.45 19.70
N ILE A 253 -6.66 -30.42 18.86
CA ILE A 253 -5.55 -31.39 18.88
C ILE A 253 -4.85 -31.40 20.26
N ARG A 254 -4.69 -30.23 20.87
CA ARG A 254 -3.99 -30.13 22.17
C ARG A 254 -4.88 -30.47 23.36
N ARG A 255 -6.18 -30.11 23.30
CA ARG A 255 -7.12 -30.29 24.42
C ARG A 255 -7.67 -31.70 24.52
N TRP A 256 -7.91 -32.36 23.38
CA TRP A 256 -8.57 -33.68 23.38
C TRP A 256 -7.63 -34.90 23.34
N PHE A 257 -6.31 -34.70 23.46
CA PHE A 257 -5.32 -35.80 23.60
C PHE A 257 -5.57 -37.01 22.70
N PHE A 258 -6.06 -36.77 21.49
CA PHE A 258 -6.15 -37.82 20.49
C PHE A 258 -4.73 -38.35 20.25
N GLY A 259 -4.54 -39.66 20.37
CA GLY A 259 -3.26 -40.32 20.06
C GLY A 259 -2.78 -39.98 18.65
N LEU A 260 -1.63 -40.52 18.24
CA LEU A 260 -1.05 -40.26 16.90
C LEU A 260 -2.09 -40.34 15.76
N TRP A 261 -3.02 -41.29 15.87
CA TRP A 261 -4.10 -41.56 14.92
C TRP A 261 -5.21 -40.50 14.89
N GLY A 262 -5.63 -39.96 16.04
CA GLY A 262 -6.65 -38.90 16.02
C GLY A 262 -6.04 -37.51 15.77
N ARG A 263 -4.72 -37.32 15.96
CA ARG A 263 -4.01 -36.16 15.35
C ARG A 263 -4.06 -36.22 13.83
N ALA A 264 -3.76 -37.39 13.26
CA ALA A 264 -3.87 -37.59 11.81
C ALA A 264 -5.30 -37.41 11.32
N GLY A 265 -6.31 -37.88 12.06
CA GLY A 265 -7.73 -37.67 11.73
C GLY A 265 -8.14 -36.20 11.73
N VAL A 266 -7.77 -35.42 12.76
CA VAL A 266 -8.08 -33.99 12.83
C VAL A 266 -7.30 -33.18 11.78
N PHE A 267 -6.08 -33.60 11.45
CA PHE A 267 -5.34 -33.04 10.31
C PHE A 267 -6.00 -33.37 8.97
N ALA A 268 -6.45 -34.60 8.77
CA ALA A 268 -7.11 -35.04 7.56
C ALA A 268 -8.44 -34.31 7.35
N THR A 269 -9.23 -34.12 8.41
CA THR A 269 -10.48 -33.34 8.33
C THR A 269 -10.23 -31.87 8.07
N ALA A 270 -9.22 -31.26 8.71
CA ALA A 270 -8.83 -29.88 8.44
C ALA A 270 -8.29 -29.70 7.01
N ALA A 271 -7.48 -30.64 6.52
CA ALA A 271 -6.98 -30.65 5.15
C ALA A 271 -8.12 -30.88 4.14
N MET A 272 -9.06 -31.77 4.44
CA MET A 272 -10.27 -31.97 3.62
C MET A 272 -11.14 -30.71 3.60
N LEU A 273 -11.35 -30.03 4.73
CA LEU A 273 -12.10 -28.77 4.77
C LEU A 273 -11.39 -27.65 3.98
N TYR A 274 -10.05 -27.62 4.06
CA TYR A 274 -9.21 -26.69 3.30
C TYR A 274 -9.33 -26.95 1.80
N VAL A 275 -9.15 -28.21 1.36
CA VAL A 275 -9.27 -28.60 -0.05
C VAL A 275 -10.71 -28.45 -0.55
N ALA A 276 -11.72 -28.81 0.24
CA ALA A 276 -13.12 -28.62 -0.11
C ALA A 276 -13.47 -27.14 -0.28
N SER A 277 -12.85 -26.24 0.49
CA SER A 277 -13.06 -24.80 0.31
C SER A 277 -12.55 -24.27 -1.03
N PHE A 278 -11.52 -24.90 -1.61
CA PHE A 278 -11.09 -24.60 -2.99
C PHE A 278 -12.08 -25.07 -4.05
N THR A 279 -12.91 -26.08 -3.77
CA THR A 279 -13.93 -26.55 -4.72
C THR A 279 -15.11 -25.60 -4.86
N PHE A 280 -15.33 -24.69 -3.89
CA PHE A 280 -16.34 -23.64 -3.95
C PHE A 280 -15.84 -22.37 -4.65
N ILE A 281 -14.55 -22.28 -4.97
CA ILE A 281 -14.00 -21.17 -5.75
C ILE A 281 -14.14 -21.56 -7.23
N PRO A 282 -14.86 -20.77 -8.06
CA PRO A 282 -15.03 -21.08 -9.47
C PRO A 282 -13.69 -20.88 -10.21
N ILE A 283 -12.88 -21.94 -10.27
CA ILE A 283 -11.59 -21.93 -10.97
C ILE A 283 -11.86 -22.09 -12.46
N ASN A 284 -11.69 -21.01 -13.23
CA ASN A 284 -11.67 -21.10 -14.69
C ASN A 284 -10.36 -21.77 -15.15
N ARG A 285 -10.42 -23.02 -15.60
CA ARG A 285 -9.27 -23.90 -15.88
C ARG A 285 -8.31 -23.42 -16.98
N ASN A 286 -8.69 -22.38 -17.74
CA ASN A 286 -7.96 -21.96 -18.96
C ASN A 286 -7.33 -20.55 -18.86
N THR A 287 -7.21 -19.99 -17.66
CA THR A 287 -6.71 -18.61 -17.44
C THR A 287 -5.73 -18.56 -16.27
N ASP A 288 -4.77 -17.62 -16.30
CA ASP A 288 -3.73 -17.44 -15.27
C ASP A 288 -4.27 -17.53 -13.84
N LEU A 289 -3.49 -18.10 -12.91
CA LEU A 289 -3.90 -18.37 -11.51
C LEU A 289 -4.49 -17.12 -10.81
N THR A 290 -3.98 -15.93 -11.12
CA THR A 290 -4.48 -14.65 -10.61
C THR A 290 -5.84 -14.27 -11.18
N MET A 291 -6.09 -14.56 -12.46
CA MET A 291 -7.37 -14.34 -13.13
C MET A 291 -8.41 -15.41 -12.78
N ALA A 292 -7.98 -16.67 -12.65
CA ALA A 292 -8.82 -17.81 -12.31
C ALA A 292 -9.29 -17.80 -10.85
N LEU A 293 -8.57 -17.11 -9.95
CA LEU A 293 -8.92 -16.98 -8.53
C LEU A 293 -9.53 -15.60 -8.18
N SER A 294 -9.40 -14.60 -9.05
CA SER A 294 -10.03 -13.29 -8.81
C SER A 294 -11.53 -13.37 -9.10
N THR A 295 -12.36 -13.25 -8.07
CA THR A 295 -13.82 -13.17 -8.22
C THR A 295 -14.29 -11.86 -8.88
N GLN A 296 -13.37 -10.91 -9.10
CA GLN A 296 -13.63 -9.53 -9.52
C GLN A 296 -12.62 -9.09 -10.62
N ALA A 297 -12.36 -9.91 -11.63
CA ALA A 297 -11.52 -9.50 -12.75
C ALA A 297 -12.21 -8.36 -13.53
N ARG A 298 -11.58 -7.18 -13.56
CA ARG A 298 -12.04 -6.01 -14.32
C ARG A 298 -11.16 -5.85 -15.57
N ALA A 299 -11.74 -5.31 -16.64
CA ALA A 299 -11.15 -5.34 -17.98
C ALA A 299 -9.78 -4.64 -18.08
N ALA A 300 -9.53 -3.56 -17.32
CA ALA A 300 -8.21 -2.90 -17.35
C ALA A 300 -7.14 -3.75 -16.65
N THR A 301 -7.47 -4.32 -15.49
CA THR A 301 -6.57 -5.20 -14.74
C THR A 301 -6.18 -6.43 -15.57
N GLU A 302 -7.13 -6.97 -16.34
CA GLU A 302 -6.84 -8.09 -17.25
C GLU A 302 -5.85 -7.69 -18.34
N ARG A 303 -6.06 -6.54 -19.00
CA ARG A 303 -5.12 -6.02 -20.01
C ARG A 303 -3.73 -5.77 -19.41
N MET A 304 -3.68 -5.21 -18.19
CA MET A 304 -2.42 -4.99 -17.47
C MET A 304 -1.70 -6.31 -17.17
N LEU A 305 -2.41 -7.33 -16.68
CA LEU A 305 -1.83 -8.64 -16.36
C LEU A 305 -1.30 -9.38 -17.59
N GLN A 306 -1.89 -9.15 -18.77
CA GLN A 306 -1.44 -9.70 -20.04
C GLN A 306 -0.15 -9.01 -20.54
N ASP A 307 0.00 -7.71 -20.30
CA ASP A 307 1.16 -6.92 -20.75
C ASP A 307 2.31 -6.87 -19.72
N THR A 308 2.08 -7.38 -18.50
CA THR A 308 3.06 -7.32 -17.41
C THR A 308 4.26 -8.26 -17.63
N HIS A 309 5.47 -7.69 -17.56
CA HIS A 309 6.73 -8.44 -17.57
C HIS A 309 6.88 -9.34 -16.31
N PRO A 310 7.59 -10.49 -16.35
CA PRO A 310 7.75 -11.37 -15.18
C PRO A 310 8.34 -10.73 -13.90
N ILE A 311 9.01 -9.58 -14.04
CA ILE A 311 9.64 -8.77 -12.97
C ILE A 311 8.69 -7.68 -12.42
N GLY A 312 7.56 -7.45 -13.10
CA GLY A 312 6.59 -6.41 -12.78
C GLY A 312 6.93 -5.05 -13.41
N THR A 313 6.01 -4.11 -13.26
CA THR A 313 6.12 -2.73 -13.76
C THR A 313 6.67 -1.74 -12.72
N GLY A 314 6.89 -2.18 -11.49
CA GLY A 314 7.29 -1.35 -10.36
C GLY A 314 6.25 -1.35 -9.24
N ALA A 315 6.70 -1.54 -8.00
CA ALA A 315 5.92 -1.32 -6.79
C ALA A 315 5.15 0.03 -6.79
N GLY A 316 3.87 0.02 -6.42
CA GLY A 316 3.01 1.21 -6.34
C GLY A 316 2.60 1.83 -7.68
N THR A 317 2.96 1.21 -8.82
CA THR A 317 2.70 1.79 -10.16
C THR A 317 1.30 1.49 -10.71
N PHE A 318 0.49 0.65 -10.06
CA PHE A 318 -0.81 0.24 -10.57
C PHE A 318 -1.71 1.45 -10.89
N VAL A 319 -1.80 2.39 -9.95
CA VAL A 319 -2.64 3.60 -10.08
C VAL A 319 -2.11 4.53 -11.19
N ALA A 320 -0.80 4.50 -11.44
CA ALA A 320 -0.15 5.29 -12.50
C ALA A 320 -0.38 4.71 -13.89
N LEU A 321 -0.54 3.39 -14.02
CA LEU A 321 -0.80 2.70 -15.28
C LEU A 321 -2.27 2.71 -15.69
N LEU A 322 -3.18 2.87 -14.73
CA LEU A 322 -4.61 2.79 -15.03
C LEU A 322 -5.11 3.75 -16.13
N PRO A 323 -4.64 5.01 -16.25
CA PRO A 323 -5.03 5.89 -17.36
C PRO A 323 -4.68 5.36 -18.76
N ILE A 324 -3.77 4.38 -18.87
CA ILE A 324 -3.35 3.75 -20.12
C ILE A 324 -4.25 2.55 -20.46
N TYR A 325 -4.54 1.69 -19.48
CA TYR A 325 -5.26 0.42 -19.71
C TYR A 325 -6.77 0.48 -19.40
N GLY A 326 -7.20 1.48 -18.62
CA GLY A 326 -8.58 1.70 -18.21
C GLY A 326 -9.42 2.33 -19.30
N ASP A 327 -10.72 2.07 -19.28
CA ASP A 327 -11.65 2.68 -20.24
C ASP A 327 -11.82 4.19 -19.97
N VAL A 328 -12.26 4.94 -20.99
CA VAL A 328 -12.41 6.41 -20.94
C VAL A 328 -13.27 6.85 -19.74
N GLY A 329 -12.71 7.69 -18.86
CA GLY A 329 -13.41 8.21 -17.68
C GLY A 329 -13.50 7.26 -16.49
N MET A 330 -12.83 6.11 -16.54
CA MET A 330 -12.67 5.25 -15.38
C MET A 330 -11.67 5.88 -14.40
N HIS A 331 -12.16 6.22 -13.21
CA HIS A 331 -11.30 6.64 -12.10
C HIS A 331 -10.67 5.42 -11.41
N ALA A 332 -9.45 5.57 -10.90
CA ALA A 332 -8.74 4.52 -10.13
C ALA A 332 -9.53 3.97 -8.93
N MET A 333 -10.46 4.75 -8.40
CA MET A 333 -11.32 4.32 -7.31
C MET A 333 -12.43 3.35 -7.77
N ARG A 334 -12.79 3.34 -9.05
CA ARG A 334 -13.85 2.49 -9.63
C ARG A 334 -13.31 1.17 -10.18
N GLU A 335 -12.00 1.03 -10.32
CA GLU A 335 -11.30 -0.20 -10.75
C GLU A 335 -10.25 -0.57 -9.69
N ARG A 336 -10.70 -1.12 -8.55
CA ARG A 336 -9.82 -1.67 -7.52
C ARG A 336 -9.50 -3.13 -7.88
N PRO A 337 -8.24 -3.45 -8.19
CA PRO A 337 -7.81 -4.83 -8.43
C PRO A 337 -7.90 -5.64 -7.12
N THR A 338 -7.74 -6.96 -7.21
CA THR A 338 -7.47 -7.76 -6.01
C THR A 338 -6.00 -7.56 -5.61
N ALA A 339 -5.66 -7.70 -4.33
CA ALA A 339 -4.30 -7.48 -3.87
C ALA A 339 -3.30 -8.42 -4.58
N ALA A 340 -3.70 -9.65 -4.90
CA ALA A 340 -2.87 -10.58 -5.67
C ALA A 340 -2.64 -10.10 -7.12
N ALA A 341 -3.66 -9.51 -7.76
CA ALA A 341 -3.51 -8.92 -9.09
C ALA A 341 -2.64 -7.66 -9.05
N GLU A 342 -2.79 -6.82 -8.04
CA GLU A 342 -1.93 -5.65 -7.83
C GLU A 342 -0.46 -6.06 -7.66
N ILE A 343 -0.17 -7.06 -6.80
CA ILE A 343 1.19 -7.63 -6.66
C ILE A 343 1.71 -8.17 -7.99
N ALA A 344 0.87 -8.90 -8.72
CA ALA A 344 1.29 -9.53 -9.97
C ALA A 344 1.65 -8.50 -11.05
N VAL A 345 0.91 -7.39 -11.13
CA VAL A 345 1.21 -6.28 -12.05
C VAL A 345 2.47 -5.54 -11.59
N GLU A 346 2.52 -5.12 -10.33
CA GLU A 346 3.57 -4.23 -9.84
C GLU A 346 4.91 -4.92 -9.58
N MET A 347 4.88 -6.09 -8.93
CA MET A 347 6.08 -6.84 -8.52
C MET A 347 6.37 -8.03 -9.43
N GLY A 348 5.44 -8.37 -10.32
CA GLY A 348 5.57 -9.49 -11.23
C GLY A 348 5.03 -10.81 -10.65
N ARG A 349 4.75 -11.75 -11.56
CA ARG A 349 4.24 -13.09 -11.23
C ARG A 349 5.23 -13.90 -10.40
N THR A 350 6.53 -13.73 -10.65
CA THR A 350 7.60 -14.44 -9.94
C THR A 350 7.62 -14.08 -8.45
N PHE A 351 7.47 -12.79 -8.14
CA PHE A 351 7.39 -12.30 -6.77
C PHE A 351 6.12 -12.81 -6.07
N LEU A 352 4.96 -12.80 -6.74
CA LEU A 352 3.73 -13.36 -6.18
C LEU A 352 3.89 -14.84 -5.81
N CYS A 353 4.44 -15.67 -6.71
CA CYS A 353 4.70 -17.09 -6.42
C CYS A 353 5.66 -17.25 -5.24
N GLY A 354 6.74 -16.47 -5.18
CA GLY A 354 7.66 -16.47 -4.05
C GLY A 354 6.98 -16.10 -2.74
N LEU A 355 6.11 -15.08 -2.74
CA LEU A 355 5.35 -14.65 -1.58
C LEU A 355 4.40 -15.75 -1.08
N LEU A 356 3.67 -16.42 -1.98
CA LEU A 356 2.77 -17.53 -1.61
C LEU A 356 3.54 -18.71 -1.01
N ILE A 357 4.71 -19.03 -1.54
CA ILE A 357 5.58 -20.08 -0.97
C ILE A 357 6.02 -19.67 0.44
N VAL A 358 6.44 -18.41 0.64
CA VAL A 358 6.86 -17.91 1.95
C VAL A 358 5.70 -17.90 2.96
N THR A 359 4.48 -17.51 2.55
CA THR A 359 3.30 -17.54 3.43
C THR A 359 2.88 -18.96 3.79
N MET A 360 2.98 -19.91 2.86
CA MET A 360 2.73 -21.32 3.14
C MET A 360 3.77 -21.91 4.10
N ILE A 361 5.06 -21.67 3.85
CA ILE A 361 6.14 -22.12 4.74
C ILE A 361 5.98 -21.51 6.12
N SER A 362 5.64 -20.22 6.22
CA SER A 362 5.44 -19.56 7.51
C SER A 362 4.24 -20.14 8.27
N ALA A 363 3.12 -20.41 7.59
CA ALA A 363 1.96 -21.08 8.16
C ALA A 363 2.33 -22.47 8.70
N CYS A 364 3.05 -23.30 7.93
CA CYS A 364 3.50 -24.62 8.36
C CYS A 364 4.43 -24.56 9.58
N ILE A 365 5.41 -23.63 9.59
CA ILE A 365 6.34 -23.46 10.71
C ILE A 365 5.58 -23.01 11.97
N LEU A 366 4.67 -22.05 11.85
CA LEU A 366 3.89 -21.54 12.98
C LEU A 366 2.94 -22.61 13.52
N PHE A 367 2.30 -23.39 12.65
CA PHE A 367 1.44 -24.51 13.03
C PHE A 367 2.21 -25.60 13.79
N GLY A 368 3.36 -26.05 13.24
CA GLY A 368 4.22 -27.03 13.91
C GLY A 368 4.74 -26.54 15.27
N ARG A 369 5.07 -25.24 15.36
CA ARG A 369 5.48 -24.62 16.63
C ARG A 369 4.34 -24.48 17.62
N ALA A 370 3.11 -24.25 17.17
CA ALA A 370 1.93 -24.21 18.02
C ALA A 370 1.70 -25.57 18.70
N LEU A 371 1.78 -26.67 17.94
CA LEU A 371 1.60 -28.03 18.46
C LEU A 371 2.69 -28.42 19.48
N SER A 372 3.93 -28.01 19.22
CA SER A 372 5.10 -28.39 20.02
C SER A 372 5.18 -27.73 21.41
N ARG A 373 4.37 -26.69 21.68
CA ARG A 373 4.48 -25.83 22.88
C ARG A 373 3.41 -26.13 23.92
N LYS A 374 3.79 -26.35 25.18
CA LYS A 374 2.85 -26.60 26.29
C LYS A 374 1.93 -25.41 26.65
N HIS A 375 2.47 -24.20 26.79
CA HIS A 375 1.75 -23.07 27.45
C HIS A 375 1.50 -21.82 26.57
N ALA A 376 2.15 -21.69 25.40
CA ALA A 376 2.07 -20.48 24.56
C ALA A 376 1.78 -20.84 23.09
N TYR A 377 0.86 -21.78 22.89
CA TYR A 377 0.50 -22.31 21.57
C TYR A 377 -0.45 -21.40 20.80
N LEU A 378 -1.19 -20.54 21.50
CA LEU A 378 -2.23 -19.69 20.93
C LEU A 378 -1.70 -18.61 19.97
N TYR A 379 -0.60 -17.94 20.30
CA TYR A 379 -0.07 -16.86 19.44
C TYR A 379 0.50 -17.38 18.11
N PRO A 380 1.26 -18.50 18.07
CA PRO A 380 1.64 -19.11 16.78
C PRO A 380 0.44 -19.68 16.02
N ALA A 381 -0.58 -20.21 16.70
CA ALA A 381 -1.81 -20.66 16.04
C ALA A 381 -2.57 -19.50 15.37
N LEU A 382 -2.66 -18.36 16.05
CA LEU A 382 -3.22 -17.12 15.49
C LEU A 382 -2.48 -16.69 14.22
N GLY A 383 -1.14 -16.70 14.22
CA GLY A 383 -0.35 -16.36 13.04
C GLY A 383 -0.56 -17.33 11.88
N ALA A 384 -0.68 -18.64 12.15
CA ALA A 384 -0.98 -19.64 11.12
C ALA A 384 -2.38 -19.44 10.52
N GLY A 385 -3.41 -19.21 11.36
CA GLY A 385 -4.77 -18.91 10.91
C GLY A 385 -4.86 -17.60 10.11
N ALA A 386 -4.14 -16.56 10.56
CA ALA A 386 -4.02 -15.30 9.82
C ALA A 386 -3.33 -15.51 8.47
N SER A 387 -2.29 -16.35 8.38
CA SER A 387 -1.61 -16.65 7.11
C SER A 387 -2.57 -17.27 6.09
N VAL A 388 -3.37 -18.24 6.51
CA VAL A 388 -4.38 -18.88 5.66
C VAL A 388 -5.45 -17.88 5.22
N SER A 389 -6.01 -17.12 6.16
CA SER A 389 -7.08 -16.15 5.88
C SER A 389 -6.61 -15.04 4.94
N LEU A 390 -5.45 -14.43 5.22
CA LEU A 390 -4.88 -13.36 4.40
C LEU A 390 -4.50 -13.82 3.00
N THR A 391 -4.04 -15.06 2.83
CA THR A 391 -3.75 -15.60 1.50
C THR A 391 -5.01 -15.68 0.65
N ILE A 392 -6.13 -16.14 1.21
CA ILE A 392 -7.41 -16.21 0.49
C ILE A 392 -7.94 -14.80 0.22
N LEU A 393 -7.84 -13.91 1.21
CA LEU A 393 -8.31 -12.54 1.09
C LEU A 393 -7.51 -11.74 0.06
N ALA A 394 -6.23 -12.07 -0.16
CA ALA A 394 -5.41 -11.47 -1.21
C ALA A 394 -5.97 -11.69 -2.61
N PHE A 395 -6.61 -12.84 -2.86
CA PHE A 395 -7.24 -13.13 -4.16
C PHE A 395 -8.66 -12.56 -4.26
N ALA A 396 -9.28 -12.18 -3.15
CA ALA A 396 -10.65 -11.70 -3.11
C ALA A 396 -10.77 -10.17 -3.10
N GLU A 397 -9.85 -9.47 -2.43
CA GLU A 397 -10.00 -8.06 -2.07
C GLU A 397 -8.68 -7.28 -2.15
N ASN A 398 -8.76 -5.94 -2.19
CA ASN A 398 -7.59 -5.05 -2.25
C ASN A 398 -7.13 -4.49 -0.89
N SER A 399 -7.88 -4.73 0.17
CA SER A 399 -7.70 -4.05 1.46
C SER A 399 -6.46 -4.51 2.24
N LEU A 400 -5.58 -5.33 1.64
CA LEU A 400 -4.31 -5.74 2.25
C LEU A 400 -3.26 -4.64 2.19
N PHE A 401 -3.28 -3.80 1.14
CA PHE A 401 -2.32 -2.71 0.95
C PHE A 401 -2.70 -1.43 1.68
N ASP A 402 -3.92 -1.33 2.20
CA ASP A 402 -4.30 -0.23 3.05
C ASP A 402 -3.31 -0.10 4.24
N LEU A 403 -2.83 1.11 4.48
CA LEU A 403 -1.78 1.38 5.48
C LEU A 403 -2.13 0.84 6.88
N TYR A 404 -3.38 1.02 7.31
CA TYR A 404 -3.85 0.52 8.60
C TYR A 404 -3.96 -1.01 8.64
N ALA A 405 -4.40 -1.65 7.56
CA ALA A 405 -4.51 -3.11 7.48
C ALA A 405 -3.12 -3.75 7.46
N SER A 406 -2.20 -3.22 6.66
CA SER A 406 -0.81 -3.69 6.61
C SER A 406 -0.08 -3.55 7.95
N LEU A 407 -0.31 -2.47 8.71
CA LEU A 407 0.19 -2.33 10.08
C LEU A 407 -0.40 -3.35 11.07
N LEU A 408 -1.71 -3.63 10.98
CA LEU A 408 -2.35 -4.67 11.80
C LEU A 408 -1.78 -6.06 11.49
N ILE A 409 -1.64 -6.38 10.20
CA ILE A 409 -1.02 -7.63 9.73
C ILE A 409 0.40 -7.75 10.31
N ALA A 410 1.20 -6.68 10.20
CA ALA A 410 2.55 -6.61 10.75
C ALA A 410 2.58 -6.90 12.25
N ALA A 411 1.67 -6.30 13.01
CA ALA A 411 1.56 -6.52 14.46
C ALA A 411 1.17 -7.96 14.80
N VAL A 412 0.22 -8.57 14.07
CA VAL A 412 -0.18 -9.98 14.27
C VAL A 412 1.00 -10.92 14.01
N TYR A 413 1.71 -10.75 12.89
CA TYR A 413 2.87 -11.60 12.58
C TYR A 413 4.02 -11.38 13.56
N GLY A 414 4.31 -10.12 13.94
CA GLY A 414 5.30 -9.80 14.96
C GLY A 414 5.01 -10.52 16.29
N LEU A 415 3.76 -10.48 16.75
CA LEU A 415 3.30 -11.17 17.95
C LEU A 415 3.44 -12.70 17.82
N ALA A 416 2.99 -13.28 16.70
CA ALA A 416 3.04 -14.72 16.46
C ALA A 416 4.47 -15.27 16.43
N PHE A 417 5.36 -14.58 15.71
CA PHE A 417 6.76 -14.99 15.57
C PHE A 417 7.55 -14.82 16.87
N ALA A 418 7.36 -13.72 17.61
CA ALA A 418 8.01 -13.51 18.90
C ALA A 418 7.68 -14.61 19.92
N GLN A 419 6.41 -14.99 19.98
CA GLN A 419 5.93 -16.05 20.87
C GLN A 419 6.21 -17.46 20.33
N SER A 420 6.79 -17.59 19.13
CA SER A 420 7.19 -18.88 18.54
C SER A 420 8.57 -19.38 19.00
N LEU A 421 9.39 -18.54 19.66
CA LEU A 421 10.76 -18.86 20.09
C LEU A 421 10.85 -19.70 21.38
N PRO A 422 11.63 -20.79 21.41
CA PRO A 422 11.71 -21.68 22.56
C PRO A 422 12.17 -20.92 23.81
N GLY A 423 11.44 -21.08 24.90
CA GLY A 423 11.77 -20.44 26.18
C GLY A 423 13.00 -21.09 26.79
N THR A 424 13.92 -20.27 27.29
CA THR A 424 15.17 -20.65 27.97
C THR A 424 14.97 -21.58 29.17
N ALA A 425 13.76 -21.75 29.70
CA ALA A 425 13.47 -22.72 30.76
C ALA A 425 13.79 -24.16 30.32
N ARG A 426 13.59 -24.50 29.03
CA ARG A 426 13.95 -25.83 28.51
C ARG A 426 15.46 -25.97 28.32
N ASP A 427 16.15 -24.88 27.99
CA ASP A 427 17.61 -24.84 27.90
C ASP A 427 18.23 -24.93 29.31
N ALA A 428 17.66 -24.27 30.32
CA ALA A 428 18.09 -24.33 31.70
C ALA A 428 17.84 -25.70 32.33
N GLU A 429 16.63 -26.28 32.22
CA GLU A 429 16.36 -27.65 32.69
C GLU A 429 17.19 -28.68 31.92
N SER A 430 17.38 -28.54 30.61
CA SER A 430 18.26 -29.45 29.85
C SER A 430 19.72 -29.27 30.21
N MET A 431 20.17 -28.06 30.58
CA MET A 431 21.53 -27.76 30.97
C MET A 431 21.78 -28.18 32.42
N GLU A 432 20.81 -28.08 33.33
CA GLU A 432 20.82 -28.66 34.67
C GLU A 432 20.82 -30.19 34.58
N LEU A 433 19.97 -30.80 33.76
CA LEU A 433 19.95 -32.25 33.57
C LEU A 433 21.25 -32.74 32.91
N ARG A 434 21.82 -31.95 31.99
CA ARG A 434 23.12 -32.22 31.36
C ARG A 434 24.29 -31.97 32.32
N GLN A 435 24.19 -31.00 33.22
CA GLN A 435 25.15 -30.76 34.29
C GLN A 435 25.07 -31.82 35.38
N LEU A 436 23.89 -32.34 35.70
CA LEU A 436 23.69 -33.45 36.63
C LEU A 436 24.18 -34.77 36.03
N THR A 437 23.96 -35.00 34.73
CA THR A 437 24.53 -36.18 34.04
C THR A 437 26.04 -36.05 33.80
N LEU A 438 26.57 -34.85 33.58
CA LEU A 438 28.02 -34.61 33.53
C LEU A 438 28.66 -34.68 34.91
N ALA A 439 28.04 -34.15 35.97
CA ALA A 439 28.53 -34.25 37.35
C ALA A 439 28.48 -35.69 37.89
N ALA A 440 27.57 -36.52 37.36
CA ALA A 440 27.56 -37.96 37.62
C ALA A 440 28.67 -38.71 36.84
N GLY A 441 29.16 -38.15 35.72
CA GLY A 441 30.26 -38.70 34.92
C GLY A 441 31.66 -38.20 35.28
N ASP A 442 31.77 -37.00 35.86
CA ASP A 442 33.05 -36.28 36.06
C ASP A 442 33.83 -36.65 37.34
N ARG A 443 33.45 -37.72 38.05
CA ARG A 443 34.36 -38.28 39.08
C ARG A 443 35.58 -38.98 38.49
N ALA A 444 35.68 -39.10 37.17
CA ALA A 444 36.85 -39.68 36.51
C ALA A 444 37.16 -38.94 35.21
N THR A 445 37.73 -37.73 35.30
CA THR A 445 38.81 -37.16 34.45
C THR A 445 38.77 -35.63 34.47
N ALA A 446 39.53 -35.03 35.39
CA ALA A 446 39.87 -33.62 35.33
C ALA A 446 40.84 -33.38 34.16
N ALA A 447 40.32 -32.92 33.02
CA ALA A 447 41.11 -32.36 31.94
C ALA A 447 40.51 -31.02 31.49
N GLN A 448 41.20 -29.98 31.93
CA GLN A 448 41.05 -28.56 31.67
C GLN A 448 40.61 -28.23 30.22
N ARG A 449 39.34 -27.82 30.04
CA ARG A 449 38.90 -27.14 28.81
C ARG A 449 39.05 -25.63 28.95
N ILE A 450 39.94 -25.09 28.15
CA ILE A 450 40.17 -23.65 27.95
C ILE A 450 38.86 -23.02 27.43
N PRO A 451 38.37 -21.91 28.05
CA PRO A 451 37.21 -21.21 27.54
C PRO A 451 37.57 -20.51 26.23
N SER A 452 36.86 -20.85 25.14
CA SER A 452 36.94 -20.11 23.89
C SER A 452 36.40 -18.70 24.12
N THR A 453 37.30 -17.72 24.25
CA THR A 453 37.01 -16.30 24.21
C THR A 453 36.53 -15.94 22.80
N ARG A 454 35.24 -16.11 22.53
CA ARG A 454 34.62 -15.36 21.43
C ARG A 454 34.72 -13.89 21.81
N PHE A 455 35.49 -13.13 21.03
CA PHE A 455 35.55 -11.68 21.07
C PHE A 455 34.14 -11.11 21.23
N ALA A 456 33.82 -10.71 22.47
CA ALA A 456 32.57 -10.06 22.79
C ALA A 456 32.70 -8.62 22.28
N SER A 457 32.25 -8.38 21.05
CA SER A 457 31.96 -7.03 20.59
C SER A 457 31.11 -6.35 21.67
N PRO A 458 31.47 -5.13 22.13
CA PRO A 458 30.72 -4.42 23.17
C PRO A 458 29.27 -4.14 22.75
N TRP A 459 28.96 -4.29 21.46
CA TRP A 459 27.62 -4.15 20.91
C TRP A 459 27.20 -5.47 20.22
N PRO A 460 26.12 -6.15 20.69
CA PRO A 460 25.61 -7.31 20.00
C PRO A 460 25.07 -6.88 18.62
N LEU A 461 25.43 -7.61 17.56
CA LEU A 461 24.93 -7.41 16.18
C LEU A 461 23.45 -6.98 16.05
N PRO A 462 22.47 -7.59 16.76
CA PRO A 462 21.07 -7.15 16.68
C PRO A 462 20.83 -5.72 17.16
N ARG A 463 21.62 -5.21 18.11
CA ARG A 463 21.52 -3.82 18.57
C ARG A 463 21.93 -2.86 17.46
N VAL A 464 23.08 -3.12 16.83
CA VAL A 464 23.58 -2.31 15.69
C VAL A 464 22.58 -2.34 14.54
N ALA A 465 22.03 -3.51 14.22
CA ALA A 465 21.04 -3.65 13.15
C ALA A 465 19.77 -2.83 13.45
N LEU A 466 19.21 -2.92 14.66
CA LEU A 466 18.02 -2.15 15.06
C LEU A 466 18.30 -0.64 15.06
N THR A 467 19.45 -0.20 15.57
CA THR A 467 19.79 1.23 15.55
C THR A 467 19.98 1.76 14.13
N MET A 468 20.59 0.97 13.24
CA MET A 468 20.73 1.34 11.83
C MET A 468 19.37 1.44 11.13
N ILE A 469 18.47 0.49 11.35
CA ILE A 469 17.10 0.53 10.81
C ILE A 469 16.36 1.78 11.34
N GLY A 470 16.49 2.08 12.64
CA GLY A 470 15.88 3.27 13.24
C GLY A 470 16.40 4.58 12.63
N LEU A 471 17.71 4.69 12.38
CA LEU A 471 18.32 5.84 11.71
C LEU A 471 17.86 5.97 10.26
N LEU A 472 17.77 4.85 9.53
CA LEU A 472 17.26 4.83 8.16
C LEU A 472 15.81 5.32 8.09
N LEU A 473 14.95 4.93 9.04
CA LEU A 473 13.56 5.40 9.11
C LEU A 473 13.45 6.87 9.50
N ALA A 474 14.35 7.37 10.36
CA ALA A 474 14.42 8.79 10.68
C ALA A 474 14.86 9.62 9.48
N ALA A 475 15.86 9.14 8.71
CA ALA A 475 16.26 9.74 7.45
C ALA A 475 15.14 9.69 6.40
N GLN A 476 14.40 8.58 6.33
CA GLN A 476 13.21 8.44 5.48
C GLN A 476 12.13 9.45 5.88
N ALA A 477 11.83 9.61 7.16
CA ALA A 477 10.86 10.59 7.65
C ALA A 477 11.30 12.02 7.32
N ALA A 478 12.57 12.36 7.55
CA ALA A 478 13.14 13.65 7.19
C ALA A 478 13.08 13.92 5.68
N TRP A 479 13.36 12.89 4.86
CA TRP A 479 13.20 12.96 3.41
C TRP A 479 11.74 13.22 3.03
N MET A 480 10.79 12.45 3.55
CA MET A 480 9.35 12.65 3.25
C MET A 480 8.85 14.04 3.66
N VAL A 481 9.30 14.59 4.78
CA VAL A 481 8.97 15.97 5.20
C VAL A 481 9.64 17.00 4.27
N SER A 482 10.89 16.78 3.90
CA SER A 482 11.63 17.64 2.97
C SER A 482 11.05 17.63 1.56
N GLN A 483 10.35 16.56 1.16
CA GLN A 483 9.70 16.44 -0.15
C GLN A 483 8.37 17.20 -0.27
N SER A 484 8.00 18.02 0.73
CA SER A 484 6.86 18.96 0.64
C SER A 484 7.02 20.06 -0.44
N TRP A 485 8.10 20.03 -1.24
CA TRP A 485 8.26 20.66 -2.56
C TRP A 485 9.31 19.85 -3.37
N PRO A 486 9.20 19.56 -4.69
CA PRO A 486 8.22 19.91 -5.74
C PRO A 486 7.48 18.67 -6.29
N PHE A 487 7.19 17.66 -5.47
CA PHE A 487 6.30 16.58 -5.89
C PHE A 487 4.86 17.00 -5.63
N CYS A 488 4.37 17.95 -6.41
CA CYS A 488 2.96 18.32 -6.43
C CYS A 488 2.15 17.01 -6.48
N ASP A 489 1.27 16.80 -5.49
CA ASP A 489 0.21 15.79 -5.58
C ASP A 489 -0.37 15.84 -6.99
N ARG A 490 -0.79 14.68 -7.55
CA ARG A 490 -1.42 14.61 -8.88
C ARG A 490 -2.22 15.88 -9.05
N LEU A 491 -1.81 16.76 -9.98
CA LEU A 491 -2.34 18.11 -10.01
C LEU A 491 -3.85 17.92 -10.12
N SER A 492 -4.57 18.19 -9.03
CA SER A 492 -6.01 18.18 -9.01
C SER A 492 -6.39 19.40 -9.83
N ILE A 493 -6.30 19.27 -11.15
CA ILE A 493 -6.98 20.12 -12.09
C ILE A 493 -8.44 19.82 -11.78
N THR A 494 -8.94 20.55 -10.80
CA THR A 494 -10.32 20.49 -10.36
C THR A 494 -11.17 20.66 -11.63
N PRO A 495 -12.22 19.84 -11.80
CA PRO A 495 -13.09 19.97 -12.95
C PRO A 495 -13.89 21.25 -12.74
N VAL A 496 -13.38 22.36 -13.23
CA VAL A 496 -14.05 23.64 -13.10
C VAL A 496 -14.31 24.15 -14.51
N ALA A 497 -15.57 24.06 -14.91
CA ALA A 497 -16.12 24.89 -15.97
C ALA A 497 -15.86 26.40 -15.74
N GLY A 498 -15.38 26.80 -14.55
CA GLY A 498 -14.95 28.15 -14.16
C GLY A 498 -13.45 28.37 -13.85
N SER A 499 -12.58 27.35 -13.74
CA SER A 499 -11.11 27.56 -13.56
C SER A 499 -10.41 27.71 -14.90
N ASN A 500 -10.98 27.12 -15.95
CA ASN A 500 -10.55 27.38 -17.32
C ASN A 500 -10.72 28.85 -17.68
N GLU A 501 -11.74 29.55 -17.19
CA GLU A 501 -11.87 31.01 -17.38
C GLU A 501 -10.76 31.77 -16.65
N ALA A 502 -10.35 31.35 -15.45
CA ALA A 502 -9.24 31.96 -14.70
C ALA A 502 -7.86 31.71 -15.33
N TRP A 503 -7.61 30.49 -15.84
CA TRP A 503 -6.34 30.14 -16.50
C TRP A 503 -6.26 30.74 -17.92
N THR A 504 -7.37 30.74 -18.67
CA THR A 504 -7.43 31.38 -19.99
C THR A 504 -7.44 32.90 -19.90
N SER A 505 -8.03 33.51 -18.86
CA SER A 505 -7.91 34.96 -18.59
C SER A 505 -6.50 35.34 -18.13
N ALA A 506 -5.80 34.49 -17.37
CA ALA A 506 -4.37 34.68 -17.08
C ALA A 506 -3.49 34.56 -18.34
N LEU A 507 -3.82 33.64 -19.25
CA LEU A 507 -3.16 33.53 -20.56
C LEU A 507 -3.47 34.72 -21.48
N ARG A 508 -4.68 35.27 -21.41
CA ARG A 508 -5.12 36.43 -22.22
C ARG A 508 -4.53 37.73 -21.68
N SER A 509 -4.54 37.95 -20.37
CA SER A 509 -3.99 39.18 -19.76
C SER A 509 -2.46 39.29 -19.88
N ARG A 510 -1.74 38.14 -19.91
CA ARG A 510 -0.29 38.14 -20.13
C ARG A 510 0.13 38.32 -21.60
N ARG A 511 -0.78 38.08 -22.55
CA ARG A 511 -0.57 38.38 -23.98
C ARG A 511 -0.83 39.86 -24.29
N GLU A 512 -1.68 40.53 -23.52
CA GLU A 512 -2.03 41.94 -23.70
C GLU A 512 -1.10 42.93 -22.96
N THR A 513 -0.31 42.46 -21.99
CA THR A 513 0.56 43.33 -21.15
C THR A 513 1.89 43.75 -21.80
N VAL A 514 2.09 43.50 -23.10
CA VAL A 514 3.22 44.07 -23.88
C VAL A 514 2.82 45.33 -24.67
N THR A 515 1.53 45.70 -24.68
CA THR A 515 1.07 46.90 -25.38
C THR A 515 0.05 47.66 -24.53
N THR A 516 0.54 48.53 -23.65
CA THR A 516 0.04 49.91 -23.37
C THR A 516 0.40 50.35 -21.96
N THR A 517 1.18 51.43 -21.90
CA THR A 517 1.40 52.27 -20.73
C THR A 517 0.15 53.12 -20.45
N SER A 518 -0.15 53.31 -19.16
CA SER A 518 -0.95 54.39 -18.53
C SER A 518 -2.34 54.03 -17.98
N GLY A 519 -2.53 54.31 -16.68
CA GLY A 519 -3.82 54.71 -16.10
C GLY A 519 -4.38 53.83 -14.97
N LEU A 520 -4.46 54.39 -13.75
CA LEU A 520 -5.24 53.96 -12.56
C LEU A 520 -6.71 53.55 -12.90
N THR A 521 -7.44 52.73 -12.13
CA THR A 521 -7.78 52.82 -10.69
C THR A 521 -8.20 51.46 -10.10
N ALA A 522 -7.98 51.31 -8.79
CA ALA A 522 -8.39 50.17 -7.99
C ALA A 522 -9.90 50.11 -7.72
N THR A 523 -10.50 48.94 -7.84
CA THR A 523 -11.71 48.55 -7.10
C THR A 523 -11.49 47.19 -6.44
N LYS A 524 -11.70 47.19 -5.13
CA LYS A 524 -11.41 46.13 -4.18
C LYS A 524 -12.56 45.11 -4.20
N SER A 525 -12.27 43.84 -4.49
CA SER A 525 -13.18 42.72 -4.26
C SER A 525 -12.41 41.61 -3.55
N ASP A 526 -12.74 41.42 -2.27
CA ASP A 526 -12.16 40.42 -1.37
C ASP A 526 -12.68 39.03 -1.75
N LYS A 527 -12.06 38.41 -2.78
CA LYS A 527 -12.16 36.97 -3.08
C LYS A 527 -11.05 36.50 -4.05
N ALA A 528 -9.85 37.06 -3.90
CA ALA A 528 -8.72 36.84 -4.81
C ALA A 528 -7.44 36.37 -4.10
N THR A 529 -7.55 35.75 -2.93
CA THR A 529 -6.36 35.35 -2.13
C THR A 529 -5.94 33.89 -2.34
N ASP A 530 -6.80 33.02 -2.89
CA ASP A 530 -6.48 31.59 -3.08
C ASP A 530 -5.87 31.23 -4.44
N LEU A 531 -5.87 32.14 -5.42
CA LEU A 531 -5.27 31.89 -6.75
C LEU A 531 -3.89 32.55 -6.92
N GLN A 532 -3.46 33.40 -5.99
CA GLN A 532 -2.12 34.03 -6.04
C GLN A 532 -1.01 33.15 -5.44
N ALA A 533 -1.34 32.09 -4.70
CA ALA A 533 -0.35 31.15 -4.16
C ALA A 533 0.28 30.22 -5.23
N MET A 534 -0.34 30.08 -6.42
CA MET A 534 0.23 29.35 -7.57
C MET A 534 1.05 30.24 -8.53
N GLY A 535 1.30 31.50 -8.17
CA GLY A 535 2.04 32.48 -8.98
C GLY A 535 3.55 32.58 -8.66
N GLY A 536 4.12 31.65 -7.90
CA GLY A 536 5.58 31.52 -7.80
C GLY A 536 6.10 30.91 -9.11
N ALA A 537 6.98 31.61 -9.82
CA ALA A 537 7.59 31.21 -11.09
C ALA A 537 7.85 29.69 -11.11
N THR A 538 6.96 28.93 -11.76
CA THR A 538 7.09 27.48 -11.84
C THR A 538 8.25 27.21 -12.77
N ASP A 539 9.40 26.90 -12.18
CA ASP A 539 10.63 26.68 -12.93
C ASP A 539 10.46 25.47 -13.85
N LEU A 540 10.62 25.70 -15.16
CA LEU A 540 10.63 24.64 -16.18
C LEU A 540 11.65 23.55 -15.83
N GLY A 541 12.77 23.95 -15.19
CA GLY A 541 13.78 23.03 -14.67
C GLY A 541 13.24 22.10 -13.58
N ALA A 542 12.36 22.59 -12.71
CA ALA A 542 11.74 21.79 -11.65
C ALA A 542 10.74 20.76 -12.23
N LEU A 543 9.92 21.15 -13.21
CA LEU A 543 8.99 20.23 -13.89
C LEU A 543 9.75 19.15 -14.68
N ALA A 544 10.79 19.53 -15.41
CA ALA A 544 11.67 18.59 -16.09
C ALA A 544 12.36 17.65 -15.09
N ALA A 545 12.79 18.15 -13.92
CA ALA A 545 13.37 17.32 -12.87
C ALA A 545 12.39 16.28 -12.32
N VAL A 546 11.10 16.60 -12.19
CA VAL A 546 10.06 15.64 -11.79
C VAL A 546 9.92 14.51 -12.82
N LEU A 547 9.90 14.85 -14.11
CA LEU A 547 9.75 13.87 -15.19
C LEU A 547 10.95 12.91 -15.33
N LYS A 548 12.14 13.30 -14.84
CA LYS A 548 13.30 12.40 -14.75
C LYS A 548 13.10 11.22 -13.79
N TYR A 549 12.17 11.34 -12.85
CA TYR A 549 11.85 10.28 -11.88
C TYR A 549 10.47 9.67 -12.13
N SER A 550 9.55 10.39 -12.77
CA SER A 550 8.16 9.98 -12.96
C SER A 550 7.69 10.34 -14.38
N PRO A 551 8.11 9.57 -15.40
CA PRO A 551 7.77 9.85 -16.80
C PRO A 551 6.31 9.52 -17.14
N LEU A 552 5.56 8.82 -16.27
CA LEU A 552 4.13 8.54 -16.48
C LEU A 552 3.21 9.73 -16.19
N ARG A 553 3.73 10.83 -15.65
CA ARG A 553 2.90 11.98 -15.26
C ARG A 553 2.45 12.81 -16.45
N GLY A 554 1.35 12.39 -17.08
CA GLY A 554 0.71 13.10 -18.19
C GLY A 554 0.26 14.52 -17.86
N ASP A 555 -0.07 14.79 -16.59
CA ASP A 555 -0.37 16.13 -16.08
C ASP A 555 0.85 17.06 -16.15
N VAL A 556 2.01 16.58 -15.71
CA VAL A 556 3.26 17.36 -15.71
C VAL A 556 3.78 17.59 -17.12
N TRP A 557 3.70 16.57 -18.00
CA TRP A 557 4.03 16.75 -19.43
C TRP A 557 3.18 17.84 -20.08
N LEU A 558 1.88 17.88 -19.79
CA LEU A 558 0.96 18.86 -20.34
C LEU A 558 1.23 20.28 -19.83
N VAL A 559 1.50 20.43 -18.53
CA VAL A 559 1.88 21.73 -17.95
C VAL A 559 3.22 22.21 -18.54
N LEU A 560 4.19 21.31 -18.70
CA LEU A 560 5.46 21.63 -19.33
C LEU A 560 5.28 22.05 -20.80
N ALA A 561 4.40 21.38 -21.56
CA ALA A 561 4.04 21.75 -22.92
C ALA A 561 3.36 23.14 -23.00
N ALA A 562 2.46 23.45 -22.05
CA ALA A 562 1.80 24.74 -21.98
C ALA A 562 2.77 25.89 -21.66
N LEU A 563 3.69 25.67 -20.71
CA LEU A 563 4.67 26.69 -20.30
C LEU A 563 5.77 26.90 -21.34
N SER A 564 6.21 25.84 -22.03
CA SER A 564 7.21 25.92 -23.10
C SER A 564 6.69 26.70 -24.31
N LYS A 565 5.40 26.52 -24.65
CA LYS A 565 4.69 27.34 -25.64
C LYS A 565 4.69 28.83 -25.27
N GLN A 566 4.51 29.16 -23.99
CA GLN A 566 4.44 30.54 -23.52
C GLN A 566 5.79 31.24 -23.48
N HIS A 567 6.86 30.53 -23.10
CA HIS A 567 8.18 31.12 -22.87
C HIS A 567 9.16 30.94 -24.06
N ARG A 568 8.72 30.39 -25.21
CA ARG A 568 9.57 30.07 -26.39
C ARG A 568 10.90 29.43 -25.95
N THR A 569 10.79 28.29 -25.31
CA THR A 569 11.91 27.61 -24.62
C THR A 569 12.61 26.55 -25.48
N THR A 570 13.63 25.91 -24.90
CA THR A 570 14.47 24.83 -25.45
C THR A 570 13.73 23.56 -25.86
N TYR A 571 12.61 23.19 -25.21
CA TYR A 571 11.92 21.92 -25.47
C TYR A 571 10.87 22.03 -26.57
N ASP A 572 10.79 21.02 -27.44
CA ASP A 572 9.76 20.91 -28.48
C ASP A 572 8.37 20.63 -27.88
N THR A 573 7.45 21.56 -28.09
CA THR A 573 6.07 21.50 -27.58
C THR A 573 5.30 20.30 -28.14
N THR A 574 5.59 19.88 -29.36
CA THR A 574 4.89 18.76 -30.00
C THR A 574 5.27 17.43 -29.36
N SER A 575 6.57 17.19 -29.15
CA SER A 575 7.08 16.03 -28.41
C SER A 575 6.55 15.94 -26.98
N LEU A 576 6.50 17.07 -26.25
CA LEU A 576 5.94 17.10 -24.89
C LEU A 576 4.43 16.80 -24.87
N LEU A 577 3.69 17.31 -25.84
CA LEU A 577 2.26 17.07 -25.98
C LEU A 577 1.99 15.59 -26.29
N LYS A 578 2.77 14.97 -27.18
CA LYS A 578 2.71 13.52 -27.45
C LYS A 578 2.91 12.68 -26.19
N MET A 579 3.91 13.01 -25.37
CA MET A 579 4.11 12.32 -24.09
C MET A 579 2.89 12.41 -23.20
N SER A 580 2.25 13.59 -23.13
CA SER A 580 1.02 13.74 -22.35
C SER A 580 -0.09 12.79 -22.84
N TYR A 581 -0.22 12.60 -24.16
CA TYR A 581 -1.20 11.71 -24.78
C TYR A 581 -0.88 10.23 -24.53
N TYR A 582 0.38 9.82 -24.64
CA TYR A 582 0.79 8.43 -24.43
C TYR A 582 0.70 7.99 -22.97
N THR A 583 0.99 8.87 -22.02
CA THR A 583 1.06 8.48 -20.60
C THR A 583 -0.29 8.54 -19.89
N ALA A 584 -1.25 9.31 -20.41
CA ALA A 584 -2.56 9.44 -19.80
C ALA A 584 -3.70 9.60 -20.84
N PRO A 585 -3.83 8.70 -21.82
CA PRO A 585 -4.79 8.86 -22.92
C PRO A 585 -6.23 9.01 -22.42
N ASN A 586 -6.63 8.23 -21.41
CA ASN A 586 -8.02 8.18 -20.93
C ASN A 586 -8.33 9.13 -19.76
N ALA A 587 -7.43 10.06 -19.44
CA ALA A 587 -7.57 11.01 -18.34
C ALA A 587 -8.44 12.21 -18.72
N LEU A 588 -9.74 12.15 -18.40
CA LEU A 588 -10.73 13.17 -18.75
C LEU A 588 -10.41 14.58 -18.21
N ASN A 589 -9.77 14.66 -17.03
CA ASN A 589 -9.40 15.93 -16.41
C ASN A 589 -8.32 16.68 -17.22
N LEU A 590 -7.56 15.99 -18.07
CA LEU A 590 -6.51 16.59 -18.89
C LEU A 590 -7.04 17.09 -20.25
N ILE A 591 -8.17 16.56 -20.73
CA ILE A 591 -8.74 16.88 -22.06
C ILE A 591 -8.92 18.39 -22.28
N PRO A 592 -9.51 19.19 -21.36
CA PRO A 592 -9.64 20.63 -21.54
C PRO A 592 -8.34 21.35 -21.85
N MET A 593 -7.28 21.01 -21.12
CA MET A 593 -5.98 21.65 -21.24
C MET A 593 -5.20 21.10 -22.44
N ARG A 594 -5.35 19.81 -22.78
CA ARG A 594 -4.79 19.24 -24.00
C ARG A 594 -5.36 19.92 -25.24
N LEU A 595 -6.67 20.06 -25.32
CA LEU A 595 -7.33 20.69 -26.47
C LEU A 595 -6.91 22.16 -26.63
N SER A 596 -6.79 22.92 -25.53
CA SER A 596 -6.37 24.33 -25.62
C SER A 596 -4.91 24.50 -26.05
N VAL A 597 -4.01 23.63 -25.57
CA VAL A 597 -2.59 23.64 -25.98
C VAL A 597 -2.45 23.16 -27.42
N ALA A 598 -3.09 22.05 -27.79
CA ALA A 598 -3.01 21.40 -29.09
C ALA A 598 -3.59 22.27 -30.22
N LEU A 599 -4.83 22.75 -30.08
CA LEU A 599 -5.49 23.56 -31.10
C LEU A 599 -4.86 24.96 -31.25
N GLY A 600 -4.14 25.42 -30.23
CA GLY A 600 -3.40 26.67 -30.31
C GLY A 600 -1.98 26.53 -30.86
N THR A 601 -1.55 25.35 -31.29
CA THR A 601 -0.15 25.08 -31.73
C THR A 601 -0.15 24.53 -33.15
N ASP A 602 0.25 25.35 -34.13
CA ASP A 602 0.17 25.02 -35.56
C ASP A 602 0.98 23.78 -35.95
N THR A 603 2.11 23.55 -35.29
CA THR A 603 2.96 22.37 -35.52
C THR A 603 2.28 21.07 -35.09
N ALA A 604 1.47 21.11 -34.02
CA ALA A 604 0.73 19.94 -33.55
C ALA A 604 -0.37 19.52 -34.54
N ILE A 605 -0.99 20.48 -35.23
CA ILE A 605 -2.04 20.21 -36.22
C ILE A 605 -1.46 19.69 -37.53
N LYS A 606 -0.20 19.97 -37.85
CA LYS A 606 0.47 19.47 -39.07
C LYS A 606 0.95 18.03 -38.93
N GLU A 607 1.02 17.51 -37.71
CA GLU A 607 1.49 16.17 -37.45
C GLU A 607 0.33 15.17 -37.45
N PRO A 608 0.33 14.15 -38.33
CA PRO A 608 -0.83 13.28 -38.55
C PRO A 608 -1.21 12.48 -37.30
N GLU A 609 -0.23 12.06 -36.52
CA GLU A 609 -0.47 11.33 -35.27
C GLU A 609 -1.19 12.18 -34.22
N LEU A 610 -0.80 13.45 -34.08
CA LEU A 610 -1.47 14.37 -33.15
C LEU A 610 -2.88 14.72 -33.64
N GLN A 611 -3.12 14.80 -34.95
CA GLN A 611 -4.49 14.99 -35.47
C GLN A 611 -5.43 13.87 -35.00
N ASP A 612 -4.99 12.62 -35.08
CA ASP A 612 -5.80 11.47 -34.65
C ASP A 612 -6.06 11.49 -33.14
N LEU A 613 -5.06 11.86 -32.34
CA LEU A 613 -5.18 12.01 -30.88
C LEU A 613 -6.13 13.16 -30.48
N ILE A 614 -6.03 14.31 -31.15
CA ILE A 614 -6.92 15.46 -30.94
C ILE A 614 -8.36 15.11 -31.35
N ARG A 615 -8.54 14.39 -32.46
CA ARG A 615 -9.85 13.92 -32.92
C ARG A 615 -10.48 12.97 -31.90
N HIS A 616 -9.69 12.09 -31.28
CA HIS A 616 -10.16 11.23 -30.19
C HIS A 616 -10.65 12.05 -28.99
N ASP A 617 -9.88 13.02 -28.51
CA ASP A 617 -10.27 13.90 -27.40
C ASP A 617 -11.56 14.69 -27.70
N LEU A 618 -11.70 15.22 -28.92
CA LEU A 618 -12.91 15.92 -29.36
C LEU A 618 -14.13 14.97 -29.36
N LYS A 619 -13.97 13.75 -29.89
CA LYS A 619 -15.01 12.72 -29.88
C LYS A 619 -15.44 12.36 -28.46
N VAL A 620 -14.48 12.16 -27.56
CA VAL A 620 -14.74 11.85 -26.15
C VAL A 620 -15.47 13.01 -25.47
N ALA A 621 -15.00 14.25 -25.67
CA ALA A 621 -15.57 15.44 -25.05
C ALA A 621 -17.00 15.75 -25.53
N ILE A 622 -17.31 15.46 -26.80
CA ILE A 622 -18.65 15.66 -27.39
C ILE A 622 -19.63 14.57 -26.94
N ASN A 623 -19.19 13.30 -26.96
CA ASN A 623 -20.06 12.14 -26.72
C ASN A 623 -20.28 11.83 -25.24
N SER A 624 -19.29 12.09 -24.37
CA SER A 624 -19.25 11.44 -23.05
C SER A 624 -19.71 12.34 -21.90
N GLN A 625 -19.57 13.67 -21.99
CA GLN A 625 -19.91 14.56 -20.86
C GLN A 625 -20.34 15.98 -21.29
N ILE A 626 -21.57 16.38 -20.96
CA ILE A 626 -22.09 17.76 -21.13
C ILE A 626 -21.17 18.78 -20.43
N ALA A 627 -20.54 18.39 -19.32
CA ALA A 627 -19.64 19.22 -18.52
C ALA A 627 -18.36 19.67 -19.26
N LEU A 628 -17.93 18.98 -20.31
CA LEU A 628 -16.71 19.33 -21.07
C LEU A 628 -16.99 20.32 -22.22
N ARG A 629 -18.26 20.53 -22.60
CA ARG A 629 -18.65 21.44 -23.69
C ARG A 629 -18.16 22.89 -23.51
N PRO A 630 -18.20 23.51 -22.31
CA PRO A 630 -17.64 24.86 -22.12
C PRO A 630 -16.13 24.93 -22.36
N ALA A 631 -15.40 23.87 -22.01
CA ALA A 631 -13.96 23.80 -22.24
C ALA A 631 -13.61 23.73 -23.73
N ILE A 632 -14.41 23.03 -24.53
CA ILE A 632 -14.25 22.99 -26.01
C ILE A 632 -14.41 24.39 -26.60
N VAL A 633 -15.41 25.15 -26.14
CA VAL A 633 -15.64 26.53 -26.60
C VAL A 633 -14.44 27.42 -26.26
N ALA A 634 -13.92 27.33 -25.03
CA ALA A 634 -12.74 28.09 -24.61
C ALA A 634 -11.46 27.70 -25.40
N ALA A 635 -11.27 26.41 -25.68
CA ALA A 635 -10.17 25.92 -26.52
C ALA A 635 -10.29 26.42 -27.97
N TYR A 636 -11.50 26.38 -28.55
CA TYR A 636 -11.76 26.88 -29.90
C TYR A 636 -11.53 28.40 -30.03
N GLN A 637 -11.92 29.19 -29.01
CA GLN A 637 -11.66 30.63 -28.98
C GLN A 637 -10.18 30.99 -28.87
N SER A 638 -9.36 30.12 -28.26
CA SER A 638 -7.91 30.31 -28.11
C SER A 638 -7.07 29.60 -29.18
N ALA A 639 -7.73 28.90 -30.11
CA ALA A 639 -7.10 28.14 -31.18
C ALA A 639 -6.54 29.03 -32.30
N SER A 640 -5.52 28.52 -32.98
CA SER A 640 -4.96 29.15 -34.18
C SER A 640 -5.93 29.05 -35.37
N ALA A 641 -5.60 29.70 -36.48
CA ALA A 641 -6.44 29.64 -37.68
C ALA A 641 -6.57 28.20 -38.20
N ASP A 642 -5.44 27.50 -38.32
CA ASP A 642 -5.39 26.09 -38.73
C ASP A 642 -6.11 25.19 -37.72
N GLY A 643 -5.97 25.48 -36.42
CA GLY A 643 -6.63 24.72 -35.35
C GLY A 643 -8.14 24.87 -35.33
N ARG A 644 -8.64 26.08 -35.62
CA ARG A 644 -10.09 26.31 -35.79
C ARG A 644 -10.64 25.57 -37.00
N ALA A 645 -9.96 25.62 -38.14
CA ALA A 645 -10.37 24.89 -39.34
C ALA A 645 -10.43 23.37 -39.09
N PHE A 646 -9.40 22.81 -38.43
CA PHE A 646 -9.35 21.40 -38.07
C PHE A 646 -10.44 21.00 -37.07
N ALA A 647 -10.67 21.81 -36.04
CA ALA A 647 -11.72 21.57 -35.06
C ALA A 647 -13.11 21.62 -35.72
N GLU A 648 -13.38 22.58 -36.60
CA GLU A 648 -14.66 22.66 -37.32
C GLU A 648 -14.89 21.44 -38.20
N SER A 649 -13.88 21.01 -38.97
CA SER A 649 -13.94 19.79 -39.78
C SER A 649 -14.26 18.57 -38.89
N SER A 650 -13.47 18.35 -37.84
CA SER A 650 -13.61 17.17 -36.97
C SER A 650 -14.93 17.17 -36.18
N ILE A 651 -15.40 18.34 -35.74
CA ILE A 651 -16.68 18.47 -35.02
C ILE A 651 -17.86 18.33 -35.99
N SER A 652 -17.76 18.83 -37.23
CA SER A 652 -18.83 18.70 -38.21
C SER A 652 -19.15 17.25 -38.59
N GLU A 653 -18.13 16.38 -38.58
CA GLU A 653 -18.28 14.94 -38.78
C GLU A 653 -18.99 14.24 -37.61
N LEU A 654 -18.91 14.80 -36.40
CA LEU A 654 -19.44 14.21 -35.17
C LEU A 654 -20.83 14.77 -34.80
N ASP A 655 -20.99 16.09 -34.79
CA ASP A 655 -22.23 16.82 -34.49
C ASP A 655 -22.28 18.15 -35.28
N PRO A 656 -22.90 18.16 -36.48
CA PRO A 656 -22.96 19.37 -37.31
C PRO A 656 -23.74 20.52 -36.65
N GLY A 657 -24.70 20.21 -35.76
CA GLY A 657 -25.47 21.22 -35.03
C GLY A 657 -24.68 21.93 -33.94
N TYR A 658 -23.59 21.33 -33.45
CA TYR A 658 -22.72 21.93 -32.44
C TYR A 658 -21.76 22.98 -33.03
N VAL A 659 -21.31 22.80 -34.28
CA VAL A 659 -20.45 23.76 -35.00
C VAL A 659 -21.13 25.14 -35.13
N GLN A 660 -22.43 25.15 -35.40
CA GLN A 660 -23.20 26.39 -35.52
C GLN A 660 -23.32 27.14 -34.18
N LYS A 661 -23.34 26.40 -33.06
CA LYS A 661 -23.32 26.96 -31.69
C LYS A 661 -21.93 27.45 -31.27
N LEU A 662 -20.87 26.85 -31.79
CA LEU A 662 -19.50 27.32 -31.59
C LEU A 662 -19.28 28.65 -32.29
N ARG A 663 -19.68 28.77 -33.57
CA ARG A 663 -19.55 30.00 -34.35
C ARG A 663 -20.37 31.17 -33.80
N SER A 664 -21.57 30.92 -33.27
CA SER A 664 -22.44 31.97 -32.69
C SER A 664 -21.98 32.49 -31.33
N ARG A 665 -21.02 31.83 -30.67
CA ARG A 665 -20.43 32.24 -29.38
C ARG A 665 -19.06 32.88 -29.51
N VAL A 666 -18.59 33.11 -30.74
CA VAL A 666 -17.40 33.93 -31.02
C VAL A 666 -17.90 35.33 -31.37
N PRO A 667 -17.47 36.39 -30.66
CA PRO A 667 -17.83 37.76 -30.98
C PRO A 667 -17.24 38.23 -32.32
#